data_AF-A0A2P7YPX2-F1
#
_entry.id   AF-A0A2P7YPX2-F1
#
_cell.length_a   1.000
_cell.length_b   1.000
_cell.length_c   1.000
_cell.angle_alpha   90.00
_cell.angle_beta   90.00
_cell.angle_gamma   90.00
#
_symmetry.space_group_name_H-M   'P 1'
#
loop_
_entity.id
_entity.type
_entity.pdbx_description
1 polymer ?
#
loop_
_entity_poly.entity_id
_entity_poly.type
_entity_poly.pdbx_seq_one_letter_code
_entity_poly.pdbx_strand_id
1 'polypeptide(L)'
;MFSWLRCYAFDVIGMITFSHRLGFLDHGRDETGFMNALDEINPLSAFMGVFPSFWPVFVRVGKIFGASGPKGLQSILDYVDARIAQVQRSSIAKSESDPLDFIERLSSAKTASTHDMRLAANADMLAGSDTTTISLTAILYHVLKNPAVLSKLQHELDEAVKDGRMSSPITFKEAQALPYLQAVIKEGLRVHPATGFTMPRVVPAGGAVFAGQFLPEGSVVGANPWVIHANQSIWGADARTYNPDRWLAGKESVPAETFFMSKAASRTKTRLYHFIMLLSTLIKTGILCLLPCLSITVSAADYVKWTTFKPKAVNLGGWLVQESTIDTSFWAQYSGGAPDEWGLCINLGNQCGPVLTKRYASWIKTADIDILAASGINTLRIPTTYAAWVKVPGSQLYSGNQVDFLKTIANYAISKYGMHIIIDIHSLPGGVNGMAFGEREGAFGWFNNATALQYSYKAVDAAIAFIQNSGSPQSYTLEPLNEPVDNRNIMFFGTPLALSGNGAAWVVQYIKGVLQRVKAVNPNIPVAIQDGFKGEAYFAPQFDAASNLVFDIHNYYFAGRGANSDNVTSLICADAKASPGDKEFPVFVGEWSIQTELNNRFANRKKNLQTGLCAFNKYTQGSAYWTAKFFGNATVDGEGTQADYWNYQTFIKLGYTQGVPKTCCT
;
A
#
# COMPACT_ATOMS: atom_id res chain seq x y z
N MET A 1 4.91 9.10 -4.49
CA MET A 1 5.92 10.19 -4.56
C MET A 1 6.67 10.37 -3.24
N PHE A 2 5.98 10.70 -2.13
CA PHE A 2 6.61 10.89 -0.81
C PHE A 2 7.52 9.72 -0.37
N SER A 3 7.05 8.47 -0.46
CA SER A 3 7.85 7.28 -0.08
C SER A 3 9.14 7.14 -0.89
N TRP A 4 9.08 7.37 -2.21
CA TRP A 4 10.26 7.34 -3.07
C TRP A 4 11.24 8.47 -2.74
N LEU A 5 10.74 9.66 -2.38
CA LEU A 5 11.57 10.77 -1.92
C LEU A 5 12.20 10.51 -0.54
N ARG A 6 11.59 9.64 0.29
CA ARG A 6 12.23 9.13 1.51
C ARG A 6 13.39 8.22 1.16
N CYS A 7 13.15 7.19 0.36
CA CYS A 7 14.20 6.27 -0.09
C CYS A 7 15.38 7.03 -0.73
N TYR A 8 15.05 7.98 -1.59
CA TYR A 8 16.00 8.88 -2.23
C TYR A 8 16.84 9.68 -1.21
N ALA A 9 16.18 10.35 -0.25
CA ALA A 9 16.88 11.18 0.72
C ALA A 9 17.80 10.35 1.61
N PHE A 10 17.36 9.15 2.03
CA PHE A 10 18.17 8.20 2.78
C PHE A 10 19.40 7.76 1.98
N ASP A 11 19.24 7.32 0.73
CA ASP A 11 20.37 6.89 -0.08
C ASP A 11 21.36 8.01 -0.39
N VAL A 12 20.87 9.23 -0.64
CA VAL A 12 21.72 10.40 -0.84
C VAL A 12 22.48 10.74 0.43
N ILE A 13 21.84 10.70 1.61
CA ILE A 13 22.57 10.95 2.86
C ILE A 13 23.59 9.85 3.15
N GLY A 14 23.28 8.59 2.86
CA GLY A 14 24.23 7.49 2.98
C GLY A 14 25.45 7.70 2.09
N MET A 15 25.22 8.13 0.84
CA MET A 15 26.30 8.47 -0.10
C MET A 15 27.16 9.63 0.38
N ILE A 16 26.56 10.69 0.90
CA ILE A 16 27.31 11.86 1.38
C ILE A 16 28.11 11.54 2.65
N THR A 17 27.50 10.79 3.57
CA THR A 17 28.08 10.50 4.88
C THR A 17 29.10 9.37 4.83
N PHE A 18 28.89 8.33 4.00
CA PHE A 18 29.69 7.09 4.04
C PHE A 18 30.17 6.58 2.67
N SER A 19 30.08 7.39 1.60
CA SER A 19 30.30 6.95 0.20
C SER A 19 29.45 5.74 -0.20
N HIS A 20 28.29 5.53 0.44
CA HIS A 20 27.53 4.29 0.28
C HIS A 20 26.04 4.49 0.43
N ARG A 21 25.29 4.11 -0.61
CA ARG A 21 23.83 4.07 -0.60
C ARG A 21 23.37 3.02 0.42
N LEU A 22 22.28 3.30 1.14
CA LEU A 22 21.67 2.29 1.99
C LEU A 22 20.94 1.23 1.16
N GLY A 23 20.67 1.53 -0.12
CA GLY A 23 19.97 0.66 -1.06
C GLY A 23 18.45 0.88 -1.01
N PHE A 24 17.96 1.94 -0.37
CA PHE A 24 16.52 2.15 -0.21
C PHE A 24 15.84 2.49 -1.54
N LEU A 25 16.53 3.16 -2.46
CA LEU A 25 16.06 3.35 -3.84
C LEU A 25 16.08 2.06 -4.63
N ASP A 26 17.10 1.22 -4.41
CA ASP A 26 17.25 -0.05 -5.14
C ASP A 26 16.11 -1.02 -4.78
N HIS A 27 15.71 -1.06 -3.50
CA HIS A 27 14.63 -1.93 -3.01
C HIS A 27 13.25 -1.25 -2.95
N GLY A 28 13.18 0.07 -3.15
CA GLY A 28 11.95 0.87 -3.03
C GLY A 28 11.36 0.92 -1.61
N ARG A 29 12.12 0.54 -0.59
CA ARG A 29 11.67 0.45 0.82
C ARG A 29 12.83 0.62 1.81
N ASP A 30 12.47 0.91 3.05
CA ASP A 30 13.38 0.90 4.21
C ASP A 30 13.47 -0.52 4.77
N GLU A 31 14.64 -1.16 4.60
CA GLU A 31 14.89 -2.51 5.12
C GLU A 31 15.50 -2.51 6.53
N THR A 32 15.93 -1.34 7.02
CA THR A 32 16.63 -1.22 8.31
C THR A 32 15.74 -0.68 9.43
N GLY A 33 14.54 -0.20 9.09
CA GLY A 33 13.57 0.38 10.03
C GLY A 33 13.90 1.82 10.44
N PHE A 34 14.79 2.51 9.72
CA PHE A 34 15.22 3.88 10.02
C PHE A 34 14.08 4.90 9.88
N MET A 35 13.25 4.77 8.85
CA MET A 35 12.10 5.63 8.62
C MET A 35 11.09 5.52 9.76
N ASN A 36 10.78 4.29 10.18
CA ASN A 36 9.85 4.06 11.29
C ASN A 36 10.43 4.55 12.63
N ALA A 37 11.74 4.40 12.85
CA ALA A 37 12.41 4.93 14.03
C ALA A 37 12.25 6.45 14.16
N LEU A 38 12.40 7.17 13.04
CA LEU A 38 12.22 8.61 13.01
C LEU A 38 10.74 9.01 13.22
N ASP A 39 9.81 8.27 12.62
CA ASP A 39 8.37 8.52 12.78
C ASP A 39 7.93 8.34 14.25
N GLU A 40 8.53 7.41 15.00
CA GLU A 40 8.30 7.21 16.43
C GLU A 40 8.98 8.27 17.32
N ILE A 41 10.22 8.67 17.00
CA ILE A 41 11.01 9.57 17.86
C ILE A 41 10.63 11.04 17.71
N ASN A 42 10.18 11.47 16.53
CA ASN A 42 9.94 12.87 16.22
C ASN A 42 8.78 13.49 17.04
N PRO A 43 7.61 12.84 17.21
CA PRO A 43 6.54 13.36 18.07
C PRO A 43 6.96 13.47 19.54
N LEU A 44 7.70 12.48 20.04
CA LEU A 44 8.25 12.51 21.39
C LEU A 44 9.24 13.67 21.54
N SER A 45 10.17 13.82 20.59
CA SER A 45 11.15 14.91 20.59
C SER A 45 10.48 16.29 20.53
N ALA A 46 9.39 16.42 19.75
CA ALA A 46 8.59 17.64 19.69
C ALA A 46 7.98 18.00 21.04
N PHE A 47 7.32 17.03 21.69
CA PHE A 47 6.71 17.21 23.00
C PHE A 47 7.77 17.55 24.06
N MET A 48 8.90 16.84 24.05
CA MET A 48 9.98 17.05 25.00
C MET A 48 10.68 18.40 24.84
N GLY A 49 10.81 18.89 23.60
CA GLY A 49 11.39 20.20 23.32
C GLY A 49 10.57 21.38 23.86
N VAL A 50 9.24 21.21 24.00
CA VAL A 50 8.34 22.21 24.59
C VAL A 50 8.33 22.13 26.11
N PHE A 51 8.43 20.92 26.66
CA PHE A 51 8.32 20.66 28.10
C PHE A 51 9.59 19.98 28.67
N PRO A 52 10.77 20.62 28.61
CA PRO A 52 12.04 19.98 29.01
C PRO A 52 12.05 19.55 30.48
N SER A 53 11.34 20.26 31.35
CA SER A 53 11.20 19.93 32.78
C SER A 53 10.52 18.58 33.04
N PHE A 54 9.75 18.06 32.08
CA PHE A 54 9.10 16.75 32.19
C PHE A 54 10.02 15.59 31.82
N TRP A 55 11.20 15.85 31.23
CA TRP A 55 12.11 14.80 30.76
C TRP A 55 12.59 13.87 31.86
N PRO A 56 13.06 14.38 33.03
CA PRO A 56 13.55 13.51 34.09
C PRO A 56 12.44 12.61 34.64
N VAL A 57 11.19 13.09 34.66
CA VAL A 57 10.01 12.33 35.10
C VAL A 57 9.67 11.25 34.08
N PHE A 58 9.62 11.60 32.79
CA PHE A 58 9.32 10.66 31.71
C PHE A 58 10.32 9.51 31.64
N VAL A 59 11.63 9.81 31.73
CA VAL A 59 12.70 8.79 31.75
C VAL A 59 12.59 7.89 32.98
N ARG A 60 12.29 8.46 34.16
CA ARG A 60 12.15 7.71 35.41
C ARG A 60 10.95 6.75 35.34
N VAL A 61 9.81 7.22 34.84
CA VAL A 61 8.60 6.42 34.63
C VAL A 61 8.85 5.32 33.58
N GLY A 62 9.44 5.67 32.43
CA GLY A 62 9.76 4.70 31.37
C GLY A 62 10.68 3.56 31.86
N LYS A 63 11.68 3.88 32.69
CA LYS A 63 12.55 2.87 33.31
C LYS A 63 11.81 1.94 34.28
N ILE A 64 10.83 2.46 35.04
CA ILE A 64 10.01 1.66 35.97
C ILE A 64 9.14 0.66 35.19
N PHE A 65 8.61 1.06 34.03
CA PHE A 65 7.75 0.21 33.20
C PHE A 65 8.50 -0.62 32.15
N GLY A 66 9.83 -0.66 32.20
CA GLY A 66 10.64 -1.47 31.27
C GLY A 66 10.57 -1.00 29.81
N ALA A 67 10.28 0.28 29.56
CA ALA A 67 10.27 0.83 28.21
C ALA A 67 11.69 0.77 27.62
N SER A 68 11.87 -0.09 26.60
CA SER A 68 13.03 -0.02 25.72
C SER A 68 12.79 1.09 24.70
N GLY A 69 13.80 1.92 24.42
CA GLY A 69 13.69 2.99 23.43
C GLY A 69 13.32 2.45 22.02
N PRO A 70 13.02 3.33 21.06
CA PRO A 70 12.65 2.92 19.70
C PRO A 70 13.72 1.97 19.12
N LYS A 71 13.35 0.72 18.81
CA LYS A 71 14.31 -0.31 18.38
C LYS A 71 15.10 0.10 17.15
N GLY A 72 14.50 0.87 16.25
CA GLY A 72 15.17 1.34 15.03
C GLY A 72 16.19 2.47 15.26
N LEU A 73 16.18 3.16 16.40
CA LEU A 73 17.25 4.11 16.74
C LEU A 73 18.55 3.35 17.00
N GLN A 74 18.49 2.21 17.68
CA GLN A 74 19.66 1.36 17.89
C GLN A 74 20.21 0.85 16.55
N SER A 75 19.35 0.49 15.61
CA SER A 75 19.76 0.07 14.27
C SER A 75 20.51 1.16 13.49
N ILE A 76 20.14 2.45 13.65
CA ILE A 76 20.88 3.57 13.07
C ILE A 76 22.28 3.66 13.68
N LEU A 77 22.36 3.60 15.02
CA LEU A 77 23.63 3.65 15.73
C LEU A 77 24.56 2.50 15.33
N ASP A 78 24.03 1.27 15.28
CA ASP A 78 24.79 0.07 14.91
C ASP A 78 25.30 0.16 13.46
N TYR A 79 24.48 0.69 12.54
CA TYR A 79 24.89 0.92 11.16
C TYR A 79 26.01 1.94 11.07
N VAL A 80 25.90 3.08 11.76
CA VAL A 80 26.96 4.11 11.80
C VAL A 80 28.25 3.53 12.36
N ASP A 81 28.18 2.74 13.43
CA ASP A 81 29.35 2.08 14.01
C ASP A 81 30.02 1.09 13.06
N ALA A 82 29.22 0.27 12.36
CA ALA A 82 29.73 -0.66 11.35
C ALA A 82 30.43 0.09 10.20
N ARG A 83 29.85 1.20 9.73
CA ARG A 83 30.43 2.01 8.64
C ARG A 83 31.71 2.72 9.07
N ILE A 84 31.75 3.32 10.26
CA ILE A 84 32.97 3.98 10.77
C ILE A 84 34.09 2.95 10.97
N ALA A 85 33.77 1.78 11.54
CA ALA A 85 34.75 0.70 11.68
C ALA A 85 35.29 0.21 10.33
N GLN A 86 34.43 0.15 9.30
CA GLN A 86 34.85 -0.18 7.94
C GLN A 86 35.81 0.87 7.37
N VAL A 87 35.46 2.16 7.46
CA VAL A 87 36.30 3.27 6.97
C VAL A 87 37.67 3.30 7.67
N GLN A 88 37.72 3.03 8.97
CA GLN A 88 38.97 2.98 9.74
C GLN A 88 39.85 1.77 9.39
N ARG A 89 39.26 0.64 9.00
CA ARG A 89 39.99 -0.57 8.58
C ARG A 89 40.48 -0.48 7.14
N SER A 90 39.77 0.24 6.27
CA SER A 90 40.17 0.47 4.89
C SER A 90 41.27 1.53 4.83
N SER A 91 42.50 1.17 5.19
CA SER A 91 43.72 1.95 4.92
C SER A 91 44.10 1.88 3.43
N ILE A 92 43.14 2.09 2.53
CA ILE A 92 43.44 2.15 1.09
C ILE A 92 43.90 3.57 0.81
N ALA A 93 45.17 3.70 0.45
CA ALA A 93 45.74 4.93 -0.09
C ALA A 93 44.97 5.28 -1.38
N LYS A 94 43.91 6.09 -1.24
CA LYS A 94 43.26 6.76 -2.37
C LYS A 94 44.23 7.79 -2.94
N SER A 95 44.22 7.92 -4.27
CA SER A 95 44.92 8.98 -4.98
C SER A 95 44.48 10.35 -4.45
N GLU A 96 45.37 11.35 -4.44
CA GLU A 96 45.06 12.74 -4.04
C GLU A 96 43.87 13.35 -4.83
N SER A 97 43.50 12.70 -5.95
CA SER A 97 42.39 13.07 -6.83
C SER A 97 41.00 12.51 -6.46
N ASP A 98 40.89 11.56 -5.53
CA ASP A 98 39.60 10.92 -5.23
C ASP A 98 38.76 11.76 -4.25
N PRO A 99 37.46 11.99 -4.52
CA PRO A 99 36.60 12.73 -3.61
C PRO A 99 36.45 11.98 -2.28
N LEU A 100 36.96 12.57 -1.20
CA LEU A 100 36.74 12.08 0.17
C LEU A 100 35.28 12.30 0.59
N ASP A 101 34.65 11.30 1.20
CA ASP A 101 33.36 11.49 1.88
C ASP A 101 33.47 12.23 3.20
N PHE A 102 32.33 12.52 3.82
CA PHE A 102 32.26 13.29 5.05
C PHE A 102 33.06 12.67 6.21
N ILE A 103 32.99 11.34 6.38
CA ILE A 103 33.69 10.64 7.47
C ILE A 103 35.18 10.50 7.15
N GLU A 104 35.55 10.28 5.89
CA GLU A 104 36.93 10.31 5.43
C GLU A 104 37.58 11.70 5.63
N ARG A 105 36.84 12.79 5.38
CA ARG A 105 37.29 14.16 5.65
C ARG A 105 37.43 14.47 7.13
N LEU A 106 36.52 13.96 7.97
CA LEU A 106 36.65 14.08 9.42
C LEU A 106 37.84 13.27 9.94
N SER A 107 38.01 12.05 9.44
CA SER A 107 39.14 11.17 9.79
C SER A 107 40.50 11.79 9.40
N SER A 108 40.58 12.49 8.27
CA SER A 108 41.82 13.16 7.83
C SER A 108 42.12 14.47 8.57
N ALA A 109 41.12 15.07 9.23
CA ALA A 109 41.34 16.20 10.12
C ALA A 109 41.98 15.69 11.43
N LYS A 110 43.25 16.05 11.67
CA LYS A 110 44.07 15.63 12.83
C LYS A 110 43.47 15.91 14.22
N THR A 111 42.31 16.53 14.31
CA THR A 111 41.63 16.98 15.53
C THR A 111 40.34 16.22 15.85
N ALA A 112 39.81 15.37 14.94
CA ALA A 112 38.54 14.68 15.16
C ALA A 112 38.74 13.28 15.74
N SER A 113 38.10 12.99 16.87
CA SER A 113 38.09 11.66 17.48
C SER A 113 37.05 10.73 16.80
N THR A 114 37.16 9.42 17.05
CA THR A 114 36.11 8.45 16.66
C THR A 114 34.74 8.81 17.25
N HIS A 115 34.72 9.42 18.44
CA HIS A 115 33.49 9.92 19.04
C HIS A 115 32.87 11.06 18.23
N ASP A 116 33.68 12.00 17.75
CA ASP A 116 33.22 13.11 16.91
C ASP A 116 32.67 12.62 15.57
N MET A 117 33.31 11.61 14.97
CA MET A 117 32.83 10.96 13.74
C MET A 117 31.48 10.30 13.95
N ARG A 118 31.30 9.54 15.04
CA ARG A 118 30.01 8.91 15.40
C ARG A 118 28.92 9.96 15.61
N LEU A 119 29.22 11.01 16.35
CA LEU A 119 28.26 12.08 16.64
C LEU A 119 27.82 12.76 15.34
N ALA A 120 28.76 13.10 14.47
CA ALA A 120 28.50 13.78 13.21
C ALA A 120 27.71 12.89 12.23
N ALA A 121 28.09 11.61 12.08
CA ALA A 121 27.39 10.66 11.21
C ALA A 121 25.95 10.41 11.67
N ASN A 122 25.73 10.21 12.96
CA ASN A 122 24.38 10.02 13.52
C ASN A 122 23.54 11.28 13.34
N ALA A 123 24.11 12.47 13.56
CA ALA A 123 23.40 13.73 13.34
C ALA A 123 22.99 13.90 11.87
N ASP A 124 23.85 13.51 10.93
CA ASP A 124 23.54 13.57 9.50
C ASP A 124 22.44 12.59 9.09
N MET A 125 22.50 11.33 9.55
CA MET A 125 21.46 10.32 9.30
C MET A 125 20.09 10.73 9.85
N LEU A 126 20.06 11.23 11.09
CA LEU A 126 18.81 11.56 11.78
C LEU A 126 18.19 12.87 11.26
N ALA A 127 19.00 13.92 11.08
CA ALA A 127 18.49 15.23 10.68
C ALA A 127 18.36 15.39 9.16
N GLY A 128 19.20 14.70 8.39
CA GLY A 128 19.36 14.95 6.96
C GLY A 128 18.29 14.30 6.08
N SER A 129 17.81 13.12 6.42
CA SER A 129 16.90 12.35 5.58
C SER A 129 15.49 12.94 5.54
N ASP A 130 14.81 12.99 6.68
CA ASP A 130 13.41 13.42 6.76
C ASP A 130 13.21 14.88 6.34
N THR A 131 14.09 15.79 6.75
CA THR A 131 13.98 17.21 6.37
C THR A 131 14.14 17.41 4.86
N THR A 132 15.01 16.63 4.23
CA THR A 132 15.17 16.62 2.76
C THR A 132 13.91 16.07 2.11
N THR A 133 13.39 14.93 2.56
CA THR A 133 12.12 14.37 2.03
C THR A 133 10.98 15.37 2.07
N ILE A 134 10.75 16.02 3.22
CA ILE A 134 9.66 16.99 3.39
C ILE A 134 9.83 18.14 2.41
N SER A 135 11.05 18.69 2.32
CA SER A 135 11.38 19.80 1.41
C SER A 135 11.10 19.44 -0.05
N LEU A 136 11.58 18.28 -0.50
CA LEU A 136 11.40 17.81 -1.88
C LEU A 136 9.93 17.57 -2.20
N THR A 137 9.21 16.95 -1.27
CA THR A 137 7.79 16.65 -1.42
C THR A 137 6.98 17.94 -1.52
N ALA A 138 7.26 18.91 -0.66
CA ALA A 138 6.59 20.20 -0.67
C ALA A 138 6.84 20.96 -1.98
N ILE A 139 8.10 21.05 -2.42
CA ILE A 139 8.45 21.72 -3.68
C ILE A 139 7.68 21.08 -4.85
N LEU A 140 7.71 19.75 -4.98
CA LEU A 140 6.97 19.07 -6.06
C LEU A 140 5.47 19.27 -5.95
N TYR A 141 4.90 19.10 -4.76
CA TYR A 141 3.47 19.29 -4.54
C TYR A 141 3.03 20.68 -5.00
N HIS A 142 3.76 21.72 -4.60
CA HIS A 142 3.43 23.09 -4.95
C HIS A 142 3.68 23.42 -6.44
N VAL A 143 4.74 22.90 -7.05
CA VAL A 143 4.97 23.06 -8.49
C VAL A 143 3.85 22.39 -9.30
N LEU A 144 3.51 21.14 -8.97
CA LEU A 144 2.48 20.36 -9.68
C LEU A 144 1.08 20.95 -9.51
N LYS A 145 0.79 21.55 -8.35
CA LYS A 145 -0.50 22.19 -8.07
C LYS A 145 -0.67 23.56 -8.76
N ASN A 146 0.42 24.15 -9.26
CA ASN A 146 0.41 25.48 -9.89
C ASN A 146 0.91 25.40 -11.34
N PRO A 147 0.03 25.13 -12.33
CA PRO A 147 0.43 24.92 -13.72
C PRO A 147 1.24 26.07 -14.33
N ALA A 148 0.94 27.32 -13.95
CA ALA A 148 1.70 28.50 -14.39
C ALA A 148 3.15 28.48 -13.87
N VAL A 149 3.35 28.05 -12.62
CA VAL A 149 4.70 27.89 -12.04
C VAL A 149 5.45 26.78 -12.75
N LEU A 150 4.79 25.62 -12.97
CA LEU A 150 5.38 24.51 -13.68
C LEU A 150 5.81 24.91 -15.10
N SER A 151 4.92 25.53 -15.86
CA SER A 151 5.22 25.96 -17.24
C SER A 151 6.40 26.94 -17.29
N LYS A 152 6.44 27.92 -16.38
CA LYS A 152 7.55 28.88 -16.30
C LYS A 152 8.88 28.22 -15.89
N LEU A 153 8.84 27.25 -14.99
CA LEU A 153 10.02 26.47 -14.60
C LEU A 153 10.52 25.61 -15.75
N GLN A 154 9.63 24.93 -16.47
CA GLN A 154 9.98 24.15 -17.65
C GLN A 154 10.65 25.04 -18.70
N HIS A 155 10.07 26.21 -18.98
CA HIS A 155 10.63 27.16 -19.94
C HIS A 155 12.05 27.61 -19.59
N GLU A 156 12.34 27.94 -18.32
CA GLU A 156 13.71 28.28 -17.88
C GLU A 156 14.68 27.11 -18.10
N LEU A 157 14.24 25.89 -17.77
CA LEU A 157 15.05 24.69 -17.92
C LEU A 157 15.33 24.39 -19.40
N ASP A 158 14.34 24.49 -20.26
CA ASP A 158 14.46 24.24 -21.71
C ASP A 158 15.40 25.26 -22.37
N GLU A 159 15.28 26.55 -22.05
CA GLU A 159 16.18 27.60 -22.56
C GLU A 159 17.62 27.40 -22.06
N ALA A 160 17.81 27.02 -20.79
CA ALA A 160 19.15 26.72 -20.27
C ALA A 160 19.82 25.54 -20.97
N VAL A 161 19.05 24.59 -21.48
CA VAL A 161 19.54 23.44 -22.24
C VAL A 161 19.91 23.85 -23.66
N LYS A 162 19.02 24.60 -24.31
CA LYS A 162 19.23 25.15 -25.64
C LYS A 162 20.47 26.04 -25.71
N ASP A 163 20.71 26.83 -24.67
CA ASP A 163 21.87 27.72 -24.55
C ASP A 163 23.17 27.00 -24.14
N GLY A 164 23.13 25.68 -23.91
CA GLY A 164 24.29 24.92 -23.42
C GLY A 164 24.71 25.27 -22.00
N ARG A 165 23.86 25.96 -21.22
CA ARG A 165 24.10 26.35 -19.82
C ARG A 165 23.76 25.22 -18.82
N MET A 166 23.17 24.12 -19.29
CA MET A 166 22.77 22.99 -18.46
C MET A 166 23.16 21.65 -19.08
N SER A 167 24.07 20.94 -18.42
CA SER A 167 24.49 19.59 -18.81
C SER A 167 23.48 18.51 -18.40
N SER A 168 23.74 17.26 -18.80
CA SER A 168 22.98 16.09 -18.36
C SER A 168 23.96 14.97 -18.01
N PRO A 169 24.15 14.63 -16.73
CA PRO A 169 23.51 15.22 -15.55
C PRO A 169 23.90 16.68 -15.27
N ILE A 170 22.95 17.52 -14.83
CA ILE A 170 23.21 18.92 -14.45
C ILE A 170 24.18 19.01 -13.27
N THR A 171 25.14 19.93 -13.32
CA THR A 171 26.06 20.16 -12.21
C THR A 171 25.47 21.08 -11.14
N PHE A 172 26.05 21.05 -9.93
CA PHE A 172 25.67 21.99 -8.87
C PHE A 172 25.75 23.46 -9.33
N LYS A 173 26.87 23.84 -9.95
CA LYS A 173 27.10 25.23 -10.38
C LYS A 173 26.06 25.69 -11.40
N GLU A 174 25.71 24.81 -12.34
CA GLU A 174 24.64 25.07 -13.33
C GLU A 174 23.27 25.23 -12.66
N ALA A 175 22.93 24.33 -11.72
CA ALA A 175 21.67 24.40 -10.98
C ALA A 175 21.49 25.70 -10.17
N GLN A 176 22.58 26.23 -9.60
CA GLN A 176 22.55 27.52 -8.90
C GLN A 176 22.37 28.72 -9.81
N ALA A 177 22.80 28.59 -11.06
CA ALA A 177 22.75 29.67 -12.03
C ALA A 177 21.35 29.88 -12.64
N LEU A 178 20.34 29.10 -12.24
CA LEU A 178 18.96 29.13 -12.74
C LEU A 178 18.05 29.92 -11.78
N PRO A 179 17.75 31.21 -12.06
CA PRO A 179 17.09 32.10 -11.10
C PRO A 179 15.70 31.64 -10.65
N TYR A 180 14.87 31.13 -11.55
CA TYR A 180 13.51 30.72 -11.26
C TYR A 180 13.45 29.38 -10.56
N LEU A 181 14.33 28.44 -10.88
CA LEU A 181 14.53 27.23 -10.08
C LEU A 181 14.90 27.58 -8.63
N GLN A 182 15.84 28.51 -8.42
CA GLN A 182 16.18 28.98 -7.07
C GLN A 182 14.98 29.62 -6.36
N ALA A 183 14.15 30.36 -7.10
CA ALA A 183 12.91 30.96 -6.58
C ALA A 183 11.88 29.90 -6.16
N VAL A 184 11.66 28.87 -6.97
CA VAL A 184 10.77 27.72 -6.71
C VAL A 184 11.20 26.98 -5.43
N ILE A 185 12.50 26.73 -5.28
CA ILE A 185 13.08 26.08 -4.11
C ILE A 185 12.85 26.93 -2.86
N LYS A 186 13.24 28.21 -2.90
CA LYS A 186 13.12 29.13 -1.77
C LYS A 186 11.67 29.27 -1.33
N GLU A 187 10.75 29.39 -2.29
CA GLU A 187 9.33 29.50 -1.99
C GLU A 187 8.79 28.20 -1.38
N GLY A 188 9.24 27.04 -1.84
CA GLY A 188 8.80 25.74 -1.31
C GLY A 188 9.19 25.58 0.15
N LEU A 189 10.44 25.91 0.47
CA LEU A 189 10.95 25.92 1.84
C LEU A 189 10.27 26.97 2.74
N ARG A 190 9.76 28.05 2.15
CA ARG A 190 9.02 29.10 2.88
C ARG A 190 7.61 28.66 3.21
N VAL A 191 6.81 28.24 2.22
CA VAL A 191 5.40 27.89 2.44
C VAL A 191 5.22 26.60 3.22
N HIS A 192 6.22 25.70 3.16
CA HIS A 192 6.21 24.43 3.85
C HIS A 192 7.59 24.14 4.48
N PRO A 193 7.93 24.82 5.59
CA PRO A 193 9.20 24.60 6.27
C PRO A 193 9.29 23.17 6.80
N ALA A 194 10.38 22.46 6.46
CA ALA A 194 10.58 21.08 6.89
C ALA A 194 10.72 20.90 8.41
N THR A 195 11.13 21.95 9.12
CA THR A 195 11.22 21.98 10.58
C THR A 195 10.05 22.76 11.17
N GLY A 196 9.35 22.14 12.13
CA GLY A 196 8.24 22.74 12.87
C GLY A 196 8.59 23.20 14.29
N PHE A 197 9.82 22.96 14.74
CA PHE A 197 10.26 23.26 16.10
C PHE A 197 10.52 24.76 16.31
N THR A 198 10.35 25.22 17.55
CA THR A 198 10.86 26.52 17.99
C THR A 198 12.38 26.46 17.96
N MET A 199 13.04 27.32 17.19
CA MET A 199 14.51 27.38 17.11
C MET A 199 15.05 28.20 18.30
N PRO A 200 15.48 27.58 19.41
CA PRO A 200 15.70 28.30 20.66
C PRO A 200 17.06 29.02 20.64
N ARG A 201 17.12 30.16 21.31
CA ARG A 201 18.33 30.93 21.62
C ARG A 201 18.27 31.35 23.07
N VAL A 202 19.41 31.32 23.73
CA VAL A 202 19.54 31.79 25.12
C VAL A 202 19.90 33.27 25.08
N VAL A 203 19.18 34.09 25.84
CA VAL A 203 19.48 35.51 26.00
C VAL A 203 20.85 35.64 26.68
N PRO A 204 21.79 36.42 26.10
CA PRO A 204 23.15 36.53 26.59
C PRO A 204 23.21 37.29 27.92
N ALA A 205 24.43 37.35 28.48
CA ALA A 205 24.67 38.05 29.73
C ALA A 205 24.27 39.54 29.65
N GLY A 206 23.62 40.03 30.70
CA GLY A 206 23.08 41.39 30.75
C GLY A 206 21.66 41.59 30.17
N GLY A 207 21.04 40.53 29.64
CA GLY A 207 19.67 40.58 29.10
C GLY A 207 19.58 41.18 27.69
N ALA A 208 18.37 41.18 27.11
CA ALA A 208 18.11 41.74 25.78
C ALA A 208 16.69 42.25 25.63
N VAL A 209 16.50 43.34 24.89
CA VAL A 209 15.17 43.87 24.58
C VAL A 209 14.67 43.33 23.24
N PHE A 210 13.54 42.64 23.23
CA PHE A 210 12.88 42.11 22.04
C PHE A 210 11.45 42.64 21.96
N ALA A 211 11.07 43.27 20.84
CA ALA A 211 9.75 43.88 20.65
C ALA A 211 9.33 44.82 21.81
N GLY A 212 10.28 45.59 22.35
CA GLY A 212 10.06 46.51 23.47
C GLY A 212 9.99 45.86 24.86
N GLN A 213 10.15 44.54 24.96
CA GLN A 213 10.14 43.79 26.21
C GLN A 213 11.58 43.42 26.60
N PHE A 214 12.01 43.75 27.83
CA PHE A 214 13.28 43.28 28.35
C PHE A 214 13.18 41.82 28.78
N LEU A 215 14.06 40.98 28.23
CA LEU A 215 14.22 39.58 28.60
C LEU A 215 15.50 39.43 29.43
N PRO A 216 15.44 38.82 30.62
CA PRO A 216 16.63 38.62 31.44
C PRO A 216 17.58 37.60 30.80
N GLU A 217 18.85 37.69 31.19
CA GLU A 217 19.88 36.68 30.90
C GLU A 217 19.35 35.26 31.20
N GLY A 218 19.71 34.30 30.35
CA GLY A 218 19.30 32.90 30.51
C GLY A 218 17.90 32.58 30.00
N SER A 219 17.09 33.57 29.61
CA SER A 219 15.79 33.32 28.98
C SER A 219 15.94 32.58 27.65
N VAL A 220 15.05 31.63 27.36
CA VAL A 220 15.03 30.90 26.09
C VAL A 220 13.97 31.51 25.16
N VAL A 221 14.42 32.05 24.03
CA VAL A 221 13.57 32.65 23.00
C VAL A 221 13.62 31.80 21.75
N GLY A 222 12.46 31.44 21.20
CA GLY A 222 12.38 30.63 19.99
C GLY A 222 11.49 31.26 18.94
N ALA A 223 11.82 31.04 17.68
CA ALA A 223 11.00 31.46 16.55
C ALA A 223 10.48 30.21 15.81
N ASN A 224 9.18 30.18 15.51
CA ASN A 224 8.57 29.06 14.80
C ASN A 224 8.54 29.36 13.27
N PRO A 225 9.16 28.51 12.44
CA PRO A 225 9.22 28.70 10.99
C PRO A 225 7.86 28.86 10.32
N TRP A 226 6.90 28.03 10.71
CA TRP A 226 5.55 28.03 10.14
C TRP A 226 4.78 29.31 10.48
N VAL A 227 4.99 29.86 11.67
CA VAL A 227 4.37 31.12 12.10
C VAL A 227 4.99 32.30 11.37
N ILE A 228 6.32 32.39 11.32
CA ILE A 228 7.03 33.50 10.66
C ILE A 228 6.73 33.52 9.16
N HIS A 229 6.76 32.36 8.51
CA HIS A 229 6.57 32.28 7.07
C HIS A 229 5.11 32.46 6.62
N ALA A 230 4.15 32.32 7.53
CA ALA A 230 2.74 32.65 7.27
C ALA A 230 2.36 34.08 7.69
N ASN A 231 3.27 34.86 8.30
CA ASN A 231 2.97 36.19 8.78
C ASN A 231 2.81 37.19 7.61
N GLN A 232 1.59 37.70 7.44
CA GLN A 232 1.24 38.65 6.38
C GLN A 232 1.92 40.01 6.52
N SER A 233 2.33 40.42 7.73
CA SER A 233 3.09 41.67 7.91
C SER A 233 4.50 41.59 7.35
N ILE A 234 5.02 40.37 7.16
CA ILE A 234 6.36 40.10 6.61
C ILE A 234 6.26 39.74 5.13
N TRP A 235 5.30 38.88 4.77
CA TRP A 235 5.22 38.27 3.44
C TRP A 235 4.09 38.82 2.56
N GLY A 236 3.33 39.80 3.05
CA GLY A 236 2.17 40.38 2.37
C GLY A 236 0.90 39.54 2.50
N ALA A 237 -0.19 40.02 1.92
CA ALA A 237 -1.50 39.34 1.97
C ALA A 237 -1.45 37.92 1.37
N ASP A 238 -0.54 37.69 0.42
CA ASP A 238 -0.33 36.42 -0.26
C ASP A 238 0.66 35.48 0.45
N ALA A 239 0.95 35.71 1.75
CA ALA A 239 1.88 34.90 2.54
C ALA A 239 1.61 33.38 2.48
N ARG A 240 0.35 32.96 2.39
CA ARG A 240 -0.03 31.53 2.29
C ARG A 240 -0.12 31.01 0.86
N THR A 241 0.09 31.87 -0.13
CA THR A 241 0.11 31.52 -1.55
C THR A 241 1.51 31.13 -1.97
N TYR A 242 1.63 30.06 -2.76
CA TYR A 242 2.89 29.65 -3.35
C TYR A 242 3.22 30.53 -4.55
N ASN A 243 4.10 31.51 -4.35
CA ASN A 243 4.46 32.51 -5.35
C ASN A 243 5.98 32.62 -5.50
N PRO A 244 6.61 31.81 -6.36
CA PRO A 244 8.05 31.89 -6.61
C PRO A 244 8.52 33.25 -7.12
N ASP A 245 7.68 33.99 -7.85
CA ASP A 245 8.08 35.27 -8.46
C ASP A 245 8.56 36.31 -7.44
N ARG A 246 8.17 36.18 -6.16
CA ARG A 246 8.64 37.08 -5.09
C ARG A 246 10.16 37.07 -4.88
N TRP A 247 10.84 36.02 -5.34
CA TRP A 247 12.28 35.85 -5.18
C TRP A 247 13.10 36.35 -6.38
N LEU A 248 12.44 36.85 -7.43
CA LEU A 248 13.10 37.40 -8.62
C LEU A 248 13.41 38.90 -8.43
N ALA A 249 14.54 39.34 -9.02
CA ALA A 249 14.99 40.74 -8.92
C ALA A 249 13.95 41.72 -9.50
N GLY A 250 13.71 42.84 -8.81
CA GLY A 250 12.78 43.90 -9.23
C GLY A 250 11.39 43.86 -8.57
N LYS A 251 11.07 42.83 -7.78
CA LYS A 251 9.93 42.82 -6.84
C LYS A 251 10.49 43.03 -5.42
N GLU A 252 9.79 43.81 -4.60
CA GLU A 252 10.23 44.31 -3.28
C GLU A 252 11.20 43.37 -2.56
N SER A 253 12.41 43.86 -2.27
CA SER A 253 13.47 43.08 -1.65
C SER A 253 13.01 42.54 -0.30
N VAL A 254 12.83 41.23 -0.20
CA VAL A 254 12.65 40.54 1.08
C VAL A 254 13.82 40.94 1.99
N PRO A 255 13.58 41.57 3.15
CA PRO A 255 14.65 42.10 4.00
C PRO A 255 15.69 41.02 4.30
N ALA A 256 16.98 41.38 4.28
CA ALA A 256 18.09 40.45 4.54
C ALA A 256 17.98 39.76 5.91
N GLU A 257 17.24 40.35 6.85
CA GLU A 257 16.97 39.82 8.19
C GLU A 257 15.98 38.63 8.18
N THR A 258 15.17 38.48 7.13
CA THR A 258 14.26 37.34 6.92
C THR A 258 15.02 36.05 6.52
N PHE A 259 16.32 36.14 6.21
CA PHE A 259 17.18 35.02 5.82
C PHE A 259 17.68 34.15 6.99
N PHE A 260 17.31 34.46 8.24
CA PHE A 260 17.85 33.76 9.42
C PHE A 260 17.66 32.22 9.40
N MET A 261 16.65 31.71 8.69
CA MET A 261 16.43 30.26 8.54
C MET A 261 16.99 29.66 7.24
N SER A 262 17.32 30.49 6.24
CA SER A 262 17.97 30.02 5.02
C SER A 262 19.42 29.58 5.27
N LYS A 263 20.07 30.05 6.35
CA LYS A 263 21.43 29.63 6.74
C LYS A 263 21.47 28.25 7.41
N ALA A 264 20.41 27.85 8.11
CA ALA A 264 20.26 26.46 8.55
C ALA A 264 19.99 25.53 7.35
N ALA A 265 19.15 25.98 6.40
CA ALA A 265 18.94 25.32 5.10
C ALA A 265 20.16 25.41 4.17
N SER A 266 21.17 26.25 4.45
CA SER A 266 22.36 26.36 3.62
C SER A 266 23.33 25.20 3.82
N ARG A 267 23.15 24.37 4.86
CA ARG A 267 23.84 23.08 5.01
C ARG A 267 23.22 21.98 4.14
N THR A 268 22.01 22.21 3.60
CA THR A 268 21.27 21.31 2.70
C THR A 268 21.62 21.53 1.23
N LYS A 269 22.59 22.40 0.93
CA LYS A 269 22.98 22.78 -0.42
C LYS A 269 23.31 21.55 -1.27
N THR A 270 24.28 20.73 -0.90
CA THR A 270 24.70 19.52 -1.66
C THR A 270 23.57 18.53 -1.98
N ARG A 271 22.53 18.49 -1.14
CA ARG A 271 21.46 17.49 -1.12
C ARG A 271 20.33 17.81 -2.12
N LEU A 272 20.18 19.07 -2.50
CA LEU A 272 19.21 19.51 -3.50
C LEU A 272 19.67 19.23 -4.94
N TYR A 273 20.97 18.99 -5.17
CA TYR A 273 21.55 18.86 -6.50
C TYR A 273 21.20 17.58 -7.21
N HIS A 274 21.29 16.45 -6.51
CA HIS A 274 20.89 15.17 -7.08
C HIS A 274 19.38 15.15 -7.42
N PHE A 275 18.59 15.99 -6.75
CA PHE A 275 17.15 16.12 -7.00
C PHE A 275 16.87 17.05 -8.17
N ILE A 276 17.65 18.13 -8.34
CA ILE A 276 17.62 18.97 -9.55
C ILE A 276 18.09 18.17 -10.78
N MET A 277 19.00 17.20 -10.62
CA MET A 277 19.29 16.21 -11.67
C MET A 277 18.04 15.41 -12.03
N LEU A 278 17.36 14.82 -11.04
CA LEU A 278 16.09 14.10 -11.27
C LEU A 278 15.00 14.98 -11.89
N LEU A 279 14.85 16.22 -11.40
CA LEU A 279 13.85 17.19 -11.86
C LEU A 279 14.12 17.64 -13.30
N SER A 280 15.39 17.93 -13.65
CA SER A 280 15.79 18.31 -15.01
C SER A 280 15.68 17.13 -15.98
N THR A 281 15.97 15.89 -15.57
CA THR A 281 15.72 14.69 -16.38
C THR A 281 14.23 14.43 -16.57
N LEU A 282 13.40 14.59 -15.54
CA LEU A 282 11.94 14.44 -15.59
C LEU A 282 11.24 15.52 -16.44
N ILE A 283 11.81 16.72 -16.47
CA ILE A 283 11.29 17.87 -17.23
C ILE A 283 11.75 17.80 -18.70
N LYS A 284 13.03 17.52 -18.99
CA LYS A 284 13.58 17.39 -20.35
C LYS A 284 12.92 16.29 -21.19
N THR A 285 12.42 15.25 -20.55
CA THR A 285 11.87 14.06 -21.22
C THR A 285 10.35 14.14 -21.43
N GLY A 286 9.70 15.25 -21.04
CA GLY A 286 8.23 15.35 -21.07
C GLY A 286 7.53 14.34 -20.14
N ILE A 287 8.26 13.70 -19.21
CA ILE A 287 7.76 12.61 -18.37
C ILE A 287 6.68 13.07 -17.37
N LEU A 288 6.55 14.38 -17.11
CA LEU A 288 5.39 14.89 -16.35
C LEU A 288 4.03 14.72 -17.07
N CYS A 289 4.02 14.61 -18.40
CA CYS A 289 2.83 14.25 -19.17
C CYS A 289 2.73 12.73 -19.44
N LEU A 290 3.69 11.93 -18.99
CA LEU A 290 3.79 10.47 -19.19
C LEU A 290 3.97 9.70 -17.87
N LEU A 291 3.39 10.21 -16.77
CA LEU A 291 3.22 9.46 -15.52
C LEU A 291 2.12 8.37 -15.60
N PRO A 292 1.97 7.64 -16.73
CA PRO A 292 1.63 6.22 -16.65
C PRO A 292 2.60 5.27 -17.38
N CYS A 293 3.79 5.70 -17.81
CA CYS A 293 4.74 4.79 -18.49
C CYS A 293 6.21 5.04 -18.09
N LEU A 294 6.57 4.76 -16.83
CA LEU A 294 7.93 4.33 -16.49
C LEU A 294 7.85 2.83 -16.25
N SER A 295 7.98 2.07 -17.34
CA SER A 295 8.22 0.62 -17.27
C SER A 295 9.60 0.43 -16.64
N ILE A 296 9.63 0.31 -15.33
CA ILE A 296 10.73 -0.32 -14.62
C ILE A 296 10.79 -1.73 -15.20
N THR A 297 11.83 -2.04 -15.97
CA THR A 297 12.26 -3.42 -16.15
C THR A 297 12.77 -3.88 -14.79
N VAL A 298 11.81 -4.26 -13.94
CA VAL A 298 12.05 -5.14 -12.81
C VAL A 298 12.68 -6.36 -13.47
N SER A 299 13.91 -6.71 -13.07
CA SER A 299 14.45 -8.06 -13.27
C SER A 299 13.29 -9.04 -13.10
N ALA A 300 13.14 -10.02 -13.99
CA ALA A 300 12.12 -11.06 -13.87
C ALA A 300 12.30 -11.84 -12.56
N ALA A 301 11.94 -11.25 -11.43
CA ALA A 301 11.53 -11.95 -10.25
C ALA A 301 10.33 -12.76 -10.70
N ASP A 302 10.40 -14.08 -10.58
CA ASP A 302 9.45 -15.00 -11.20
C ASP A 302 8.02 -14.68 -10.74
N TYR A 303 7.30 -13.90 -11.55
CA TYR A 303 5.85 -13.78 -11.43
C TYR A 303 5.26 -15.17 -11.39
N VAL A 304 4.24 -15.34 -10.56
CA VAL A 304 3.55 -16.62 -10.44
C VAL A 304 3.05 -17.07 -11.81
N LYS A 305 3.51 -18.26 -12.23
CA LYS A 305 2.96 -18.97 -13.39
C LYS A 305 1.88 -19.92 -12.92
N TRP A 306 0.63 -19.55 -13.14
CA TRP A 306 -0.53 -20.34 -12.70
C TRP A 306 -0.58 -21.76 -13.26
N THR A 307 0.11 -22.04 -14.36
CA THR A 307 0.25 -23.40 -14.90
C THR A 307 1.01 -24.36 -13.99
N THR A 308 1.94 -23.86 -13.17
CA THR A 308 2.76 -24.67 -12.25
C THR A 308 2.57 -24.31 -10.78
N PHE A 309 1.98 -23.16 -10.49
CA PHE A 309 1.77 -22.68 -9.13
C PHE A 309 0.65 -23.45 -8.42
N LYS A 310 0.90 -23.80 -7.15
CA LYS A 310 -0.04 -24.57 -6.32
C LYS A 310 -0.50 -23.78 -5.09
N PRO A 311 -1.58 -22.99 -5.20
CA PRO A 311 -2.11 -22.26 -4.05
C PRO A 311 -2.76 -23.20 -3.03
N LYS A 312 -2.35 -23.04 -1.77
CA LYS A 312 -3.08 -23.45 -0.58
C LYS A 312 -3.65 -22.18 0.03
N ALA A 313 -4.90 -21.89 -0.29
CA ALA A 313 -5.46 -20.58 -0.09
C ALA A 313 -6.62 -20.57 0.90
N VAL A 314 -6.95 -19.37 1.38
CA VAL A 314 -8.16 -19.10 2.15
C VAL A 314 -8.69 -17.71 1.76
N ASN A 315 -10.01 -17.56 1.79
CA ASN A 315 -10.66 -16.26 1.62
C ASN A 315 -10.60 -15.45 2.91
N LEU A 316 -10.42 -14.14 2.79
CA LEU A 316 -10.58 -13.16 3.88
C LEU A 316 -11.98 -12.52 3.83
N GLY A 317 -13.01 -13.37 3.81
CA GLY A 317 -14.43 -12.97 3.68
C GLY A 317 -14.97 -12.24 4.92
N GLY A 318 -16.04 -11.48 4.72
CA GLY A 318 -16.67 -10.67 5.78
C GLY A 318 -15.78 -9.54 6.31
N TRP A 319 -14.68 -9.22 5.60
CA TRP A 319 -13.71 -8.19 5.99
C TRP A 319 -13.92 -6.87 5.27
N LEU A 320 -13.59 -6.78 3.98
CA LEU A 320 -13.73 -5.57 3.16
C LEU A 320 -15.01 -5.59 2.30
N VAL A 321 -15.74 -6.71 2.35
CA VAL A 321 -17.12 -6.90 1.89
C VAL A 321 -17.87 -7.46 3.10
N GLN A 322 -19.02 -6.88 3.45
CA GLN A 322 -19.82 -7.34 4.58
C GLN A 322 -20.94 -8.26 4.13
N GLU A 323 -21.08 -9.40 4.81
CA GLU A 323 -22.16 -10.36 4.58
C GLU A 323 -22.82 -10.75 5.90
N SER A 324 -24.15 -10.87 5.87
CA SER A 324 -24.98 -11.08 7.05
C SER A 324 -24.73 -12.40 7.77
N THR A 325 -24.37 -13.43 7.01
CA THR A 325 -24.14 -14.78 7.51
C THR A 325 -22.80 -14.92 8.23
N ILE A 326 -21.77 -14.16 7.86
CA ILE A 326 -20.40 -14.38 8.35
C ILE A 326 -20.24 -13.96 9.81
N ASP A 327 -20.85 -12.85 10.23
CA ASP A 327 -20.79 -12.34 11.60
C ASP A 327 -22.16 -11.82 12.00
N THR A 328 -23.01 -12.75 12.42
CA THR A 328 -24.40 -12.47 12.83
C THR A 328 -24.49 -11.50 14.02
N SER A 329 -23.48 -11.45 14.89
CA SER A 329 -23.45 -10.49 16.01
C SER A 329 -23.19 -9.07 15.54
N PHE A 330 -22.22 -8.88 14.64
CA PHE A 330 -22.02 -7.60 13.98
C PHE A 330 -23.25 -7.19 13.16
N TRP A 331 -23.83 -8.11 12.41
CA TRP A 331 -24.99 -7.81 11.58
C TRP A 331 -26.20 -7.38 12.41
N ALA A 332 -26.55 -8.15 13.45
CA ALA A 332 -27.66 -7.84 14.34
C ALA A 332 -27.48 -6.47 15.04
N GLN A 333 -26.24 -6.08 15.34
CA GLN A 333 -25.94 -4.81 15.99
C GLN A 333 -26.08 -3.61 15.04
N TYR A 334 -25.64 -3.73 13.79
CA TYR A 334 -25.43 -2.56 12.93
C TYR A 334 -26.30 -2.51 11.67
N SER A 335 -26.84 -3.63 11.20
CA SER A 335 -27.54 -3.65 9.91
C SER A 335 -28.90 -2.95 9.92
N GLY A 336 -29.53 -2.80 11.09
CA GLY A 336 -30.91 -2.33 11.19
C GLY A 336 -31.91 -3.23 10.45
N GLY A 337 -31.59 -4.53 10.31
CA GLY A 337 -32.39 -5.50 9.56
C GLY A 337 -32.18 -5.45 8.04
N ALA A 338 -31.21 -4.66 7.55
CA ALA A 338 -30.85 -4.66 6.15
C ALA A 338 -30.28 -6.03 5.72
N PRO A 339 -30.58 -6.49 4.51
CA PRO A 339 -30.10 -7.78 4.04
C PRO A 339 -28.67 -7.73 3.49
N ASP A 340 -28.15 -6.53 3.17
CA ASP A 340 -26.86 -6.31 2.51
C ASP A 340 -26.06 -5.13 3.11
N GLU A 341 -24.79 -5.01 2.73
CA GLU A 341 -23.91 -3.91 3.14
C GLU A 341 -24.45 -2.54 2.70
N TRP A 342 -25.11 -2.50 1.53
CA TRP A 342 -25.75 -1.30 1.00
C TRP A 342 -26.81 -0.74 1.96
N GLY A 343 -27.77 -1.57 2.37
CA GLY A 343 -28.79 -1.21 3.33
C GLY A 343 -28.23 -0.96 4.73
N LEU A 344 -27.21 -1.71 5.15
CA LEU A 344 -26.49 -1.47 6.40
C LEU A 344 -25.92 -0.04 6.42
N CYS A 345 -25.28 0.40 5.33
CA CYS A 345 -24.76 1.76 5.24
C CYS A 345 -25.86 2.83 5.20
N ILE A 346 -26.97 2.58 4.50
CA ILE A 346 -28.14 3.49 4.54
C ILE A 346 -28.61 3.66 5.98
N ASN A 347 -28.80 2.56 6.71
CA ASN A 347 -29.33 2.57 8.07
C ASN A 347 -28.38 3.24 9.07
N LEU A 348 -27.07 3.08 8.90
CA LEU A 348 -26.07 3.76 9.72
C LEU A 348 -25.85 5.23 9.35
N GLY A 349 -26.17 5.64 8.12
CA GLY A 349 -25.91 6.98 7.60
C GLY A 349 -24.44 7.39 7.80
N ASN A 350 -24.22 8.53 8.47
CA ASN A 350 -22.87 9.05 8.75
C ASN A 350 -22.01 8.14 9.65
N GLN A 351 -22.62 7.15 10.33
CA GLN A 351 -21.89 6.17 11.13
C GLN A 351 -21.37 4.98 10.30
N CYS A 352 -21.75 4.81 9.03
CA CYS A 352 -21.28 3.66 8.25
C CYS A 352 -19.75 3.62 8.18
N GLY A 353 -19.12 4.75 7.83
CA GLY A 353 -17.67 4.84 7.74
C GLY A 353 -16.95 4.50 9.05
N PRO A 354 -17.24 5.18 10.18
CA PRO A 354 -16.65 4.87 11.48
C PRO A 354 -16.83 3.40 11.91
N VAL A 355 -18.02 2.82 11.73
CA VAL A 355 -18.30 1.43 12.09
C VAL A 355 -17.48 0.46 11.24
N LEU A 356 -17.47 0.66 9.92
CA LEU A 356 -16.73 -0.20 9.00
C LEU A 356 -15.23 -0.06 9.16
N THR A 357 -14.69 1.16 9.33
CA THR A 357 -13.26 1.37 9.62
C THR A 357 -12.82 0.66 10.90
N LYS A 358 -13.65 0.67 11.96
CA LYS A 358 -13.39 -0.09 13.19
C LYS A 358 -13.39 -1.60 12.93
N ARG A 359 -14.37 -2.09 12.14
CA ARG A 359 -14.42 -3.49 11.74
C ARG A 359 -13.18 -3.90 10.94
N TYR A 360 -12.78 -3.13 9.93
CA TYR A 360 -11.59 -3.39 9.11
C TYR A 360 -10.33 -3.53 9.96
N ALA A 361 -10.15 -2.66 10.97
CA ALA A 361 -9.00 -2.70 11.87
C ALA A 361 -9.00 -3.89 12.85
N SER A 362 -10.18 -4.44 13.18
CA SER A 362 -10.32 -5.46 14.22
C SER A 362 -10.62 -6.86 13.70
N TRP A 363 -11.15 -6.99 12.49
CA TRP A 363 -11.57 -8.27 11.93
C TRP A 363 -10.33 -9.05 11.50
N ILE A 364 -9.67 -8.74 10.38
CA ILE A 364 -8.41 -9.41 10.02
C ILE A 364 -7.22 -8.63 10.60
N LYS A 365 -6.38 -9.32 11.37
CA LYS A 365 -5.13 -8.80 11.93
C LYS A 365 -3.94 -9.61 11.44
N THR A 366 -2.73 -9.08 11.64
CA THR A 366 -1.48 -9.79 11.33
C THR A 366 -1.35 -11.13 12.09
N ALA A 367 -1.91 -11.21 13.31
CA ALA A 367 -1.97 -12.47 14.06
C ALA A 367 -2.83 -13.55 13.37
N ASP A 368 -3.87 -13.17 12.62
CA ASP A 368 -4.64 -14.12 11.82
C ASP A 368 -3.78 -14.68 10.69
N ILE A 369 -2.94 -13.85 10.06
CA ILE A 369 -2.00 -14.28 9.03
C ILE A 369 -0.96 -15.25 9.59
N ASP A 370 -0.46 -15.01 10.80
CA ASP A 370 0.45 -15.92 11.48
C ASP A 370 -0.17 -17.31 11.69
N ILE A 371 -1.44 -17.37 12.11
CA ILE A 371 -2.19 -18.64 12.28
C ILE A 371 -2.35 -19.37 10.95
N LEU A 372 -2.75 -18.64 9.89
CA LEU A 372 -2.94 -19.21 8.56
C LEU A 372 -1.61 -19.75 8.00
N ALA A 373 -0.53 -18.97 8.08
CA ALA A 373 0.81 -19.36 7.64
C ALA A 373 1.29 -20.63 8.34
N ALA A 374 1.09 -20.73 9.66
CA ALA A 374 1.48 -21.90 10.45
C ALA A 374 0.76 -23.19 10.03
N SER A 375 -0.41 -23.08 9.38
CA SER A 375 -1.14 -24.22 8.81
C SER A 375 -0.72 -24.58 7.38
N GLY A 376 0.23 -23.84 6.81
CA GLY A 376 0.73 -24.05 5.44
C GLY A 376 -0.07 -23.31 4.35
N ILE A 377 -0.91 -22.34 4.72
CA ILE A 377 -1.50 -21.40 3.75
C ILE A 377 -0.39 -20.56 3.14
N ASN A 378 -0.40 -20.44 1.81
CA ASN A 378 0.58 -19.66 1.05
C ASN A 378 -0.09 -18.63 0.12
N THR A 379 -1.42 -18.54 0.13
CA THR A 379 -2.16 -17.61 -0.73
C THR A 379 -3.38 -17.07 0.00
N LEU A 380 -3.68 -15.78 -0.16
CA LEU A 380 -4.86 -15.14 0.41
C LEU A 380 -5.72 -14.59 -0.72
N ARG A 381 -6.98 -14.98 -0.78
CA ARG A 381 -7.99 -14.34 -1.65
C ARG A 381 -8.73 -13.29 -0.84
N ILE A 382 -8.73 -12.05 -1.31
CA ILE A 382 -9.21 -10.89 -0.55
C ILE A 382 -10.34 -10.20 -1.33
N PRO A 383 -11.60 -10.53 -1.02
CA PRO A 383 -12.77 -9.84 -1.56
C PRO A 383 -12.79 -8.37 -1.15
N THR A 384 -13.10 -7.50 -2.11
CA THR A 384 -13.27 -6.06 -1.93
C THR A 384 -14.50 -5.57 -2.67
N THR A 385 -15.21 -4.59 -2.13
CA THR A 385 -16.24 -3.90 -2.92
C THR A 385 -15.59 -2.96 -3.94
N TYR A 386 -16.28 -2.66 -5.05
CA TYR A 386 -15.78 -1.61 -5.97
C TYR A 386 -15.58 -0.26 -5.27
N ALA A 387 -16.31 0.00 -4.18
CA ALA A 387 -16.28 1.26 -3.45
C ALA A 387 -14.93 1.52 -2.75
N ALA A 388 -14.12 0.48 -2.54
CA ALA A 388 -12.72 0.60 -2.10
C ALA A 388 -11.82 1.27 -3.17
N TRP A 389 -12.17 1.11 -4.45
CA TRP A 389 -11.34 1.48 -5.59
C TRP A 389 -11.84 2.73 -6.31
N VAL A 390 -13.16 2.92 -6.34
CA VAL A 390 -13.79 4.03 -7.06
C VAL A 390 -15.06 4.50 -6.34
N LYS A 391 -15.19 5.82 -6.21
CA LYS A 391 -16.43 6.44 -5.72
C LYS A 391 -17.42 6.59 -6.87
N VAL A 392 -18.53 5.86 -6.80
CA VAL A 392 -19.62 5.93 -7.79
C VAL A 392 -20.75 6.81 -7.26
N PRO A 393 -21.20 7.84 -8.01
CA PRO A 393 -22.33 8.66 -7.60
C PRO A 393 -23.59 7.82 -7.34
N GLY A 394 -24.24 8.04 -6.20
CA GLY A 394 -25.44 7.31 -5.78
C GLY A 394 -25.18 5.97 -5.09
N SER A 395 -23.95 5.44 -5.12
CA SER A 395 -23.59 4.26 -4.34
C SER A 395 -23.75 4.53 -2.85
N GLN A 396 -24.35 3.59 -2.13
CA GLN A 396 -24.46 3.63 -0.67
C GLN A 396 -23.35 2.85 0.03
N LEU A 397 -22.55 2.09 -0.73
CA LEU A 397 -21.36 1.43 -0.18
C LEU A 397 -20.36 2.49 0.29
N TYR A 398 -19.71 2.23 1.42
CA TYR A 398 -18.73 3.14 1.98
C TYR A 398 -17.46 3.18 1.11
N SER A 399 -17.06 4.37 0.67
CA SER A 399 -15.73 4.60 0.08
C SER A 399 -14.82 5.26 1.10
N GLY A 400 -13.84 4.51 1.62
CA GLY A 400 -12.93 4.99 2.66
C GLY A 400 -11.55 4.35 2.57
N ASN A 401 -11.06 3.85 3.70
CA ASN A 401 -9.69 3.38 3.86
C ASN A 401 -9.52 1.85 3.73
N GLN A 402 -10.41 1.16 3.00
CA GLN A 402 -10.31 -0.29 2.77
C GLN A 402 -8.94 -0.68 2.20
N VAL A 403 -8.46 0.07 1.21
CA VAL A 403 -7.19 -0.21 0.51
C VAL A 403 -5.99 -0.08 1.46
N ASP A 404 -6.04 0.81 2.46
CA ASP A 404 -4.97 0.93 3.45
C ASP A 404 -4.88 -0.33 4.32
N PHE A 405 -6.02 -0.87 4.76
CA PHE A 405 -6.07 -2.12 5.52
C PHE A 405 -5.64 -3.33 4.68
N LEU A 406 -6.11 -3.41 3.43
CA LEU A 406 -5.67 -4.41 2.46
C LEU A 406 -4.15 -4.38 2.32
N LYS A 407 -3.57 -3.19 2.13
CA LYS A 407 -2.12 -2.99 2.01
C LYS A 407 -1.36 -3.47 3.23
N THR A 408 -1.83 -3.14 4.43
CA THR A 408 -1.17 -3.56 5.68
C THR A 408 -1.11 -5.09 5.79
N ILE A 409 -2.23 -5.78 5.54
CA ILE A 409 -2.29 -7.24 5.63
C ILE A 409 -1.51 -7.92 4.50
N ALA A 410 -1.68 -7.46 3.25
CA ALA A 410 -0.98 -8.00 2.09
C ALA A 410 0.53 -7.85 2.25
N ASN A 411 1.02 -6.66 2.60
CA ASN A 411 2.45 -6.43 2.81
C ASN A 411 3.02 -7.35 3.90
N TYR A 412 2.32 -7.52 5.03
CA TYR A 412 2.76 -8.41 6.09
C TYR A 412 2.82 -9.87 5.64
N ALA A 413 1.78 -10.36 4.95
CA ALA A 413 1.71 -11.71 4.42
C ALA A 413 2.82 -12.00 3.39
N ILE A 414 3.07 -11.05 2.49
CA ILE A 414 4.12 -11.14 1.47
C ILE A 414 5.50 -11.08 2.13
N SER A 415 5.77 -10.06 2.95
CA SER A 415 7.12 -9.83 3.48
C SER A 415 7.57 -10.89 4.47
N LYS A 416 6.64 -11.40 5.30
CA LYS A 416 6.97 -12.35 6.36
C LYS A 416 6.92 -13.80 5.89
N TYR A 417 5.99 -14.12 4.99
CA TYR A 417 5.69 -15.51 4.62
C TYR A 417 5.79 -15.80 3.12
N GLY A 418 6.06 -14.79 2.29
CA GLY A 418 6.11 -14.96 0.84
C GLY A 418 4.75 -15.36 0.25
N MET A 419 3.64 -15.01 0.90
CA MET A 419 2.31 -15.36 0.41
C MET A 419 1.99 -14.65 -0.91
N HIS A 420 1.22 -15.34 -1.76
CA HIS A 420 0.59 -14.74 -2.94
C HIS A 420 -0.77 -14.16 -2.58
N ILE A 421 -1.18 -13.06 -3.22
CA ILE A 421 -2.43 -12.36 -2.91
C ILE A 421 -3.31 -12.29 -4.15
N ILE A 422 -4.56 -12.72 -4.04
CA ILE A 422 -5.58 -12.52 -5.07
C ILE A 422 -6.44 -11.34 -4.60
N ILE A 423 -6.41 -10.23 -5.35
CA ILE A 423 -7.30 -9.10 -5.11
C ILE A 423 -8.55 -9.30 -5.93
N ASP A 424 -9.66 -9.51 -5.25
CA ASP A 424 -10.96 -9.77 -5.84
C ASP A 424 -11.85 -8.52 -5.74
N ILE A 425 -12.25 -7.98 -6.89
CA ILE A 425 -13.28 -6.94 -6.99
C ILE A 425 -14.64 -7.63 -7.01
N HIS A 426 -15.12 -7.93 -5.81
CA HIS A 426 -16.20 -8.86 -5.54
C HIS A 426 -17.60 -8.33 -5.92
N SER A 427 -17.74 -7.00 -5.98
CA SER A 427 -18.92 -6.31 -6.51
C SER A 427 -18.53 -5.33 -7.59
N LEU A 428 -19.41 -5.12 -8.58
CA LEU A 428 -19.26 -4.06 -9.58
C LEU A 428 -20.48 -3.13 -9.60
N PRO A 429 -20.31 -1.87 -10.03
CA PRO A 429 -21.38 -0.88 -10.03
C PRO A 429 -22.61 -1.36 -10.80
N GLY A 430 -23.78 -1.26 -10.19
CA GLY A 430 -25.06 -1.73 -10.73
C GLY A 430 -25.46 -3.14 -10.31
N GLY A 431 -24.55 -3.94 -9.74
CA GLY A 431 -24.83 -5.29 -9.26
C GLY A 431 -24.72 -6.35 -10.35
N VAL A 432 -23.91 -7.37 -10.08
CA VAL A 432 -23.52 -8.40 -11.05
C VAL A 432 -24.31 -9.69 -10.95
N ASN A 433 -25.12 -9.87 -9.88
CA ASN A 433 -25.75 -11.17 -9.61
C ASN A 433 -27.01 -11.12 -8.73
N GLY A 434 -27.48 -9.93 -8.35
CA GLY A 434 -28.65 -9.76 -7.48
C GLY A 434 -28.46 -10.20 -6.04
N MET A 435 -27.25 -10.62 -5.65
CA MET A 435 -26.91 -11.00 -4.28
C MET A 435 -26.29 -9.82 -3.53
N ALA A 436 -26.37 -9.86 -2.20
CA ALA A 436 -25.82 -8.84 -1.30
C ALA A 436 -24.34 -8.50 -1.63
N PHE A 437 -23.55 -9.53 -1.93
CA PHE A 437 -22.11 -9.40 -2.19
C PHE A 437 -21.77 -8.90 -3.60
N GLY A 438 -22.70 -8.98 -4.56
CA GLY A 438 -22.49 -8.49 -5.93
C GLY A 438 -22.70 -6.98 -6.10
N GLU A 439 -23.39 -6.35 -5.15
CA GLU A 439 -23.43 -4.89 -4.85
C GLU A 439 -24.48 -4.65 -3.75
N ARG A 440 -25.68 -5.18 -4.00
CA ARG A 440 -26.88 -5.12 -3.16
C ARG A 440 -27.91 -6.12 -3.67
N GLU A 441 -28.80 -6.58 -2.80
CA GLU A 441 -29.84 -7.53 -3.16
C GLU A 441 -30.76 -6.98 -4.26
N GLY A 442 -31.10 -7.85 -5.21
CA GLY A 442 -31.96 -7.55 -6.36
C GLY A 442 -31.32 -6.70 -7.46
N ALA A 443 -30.04 -6.31 -7.34
CA ALA A 443 -29.36 -5.50 -8.34
C ALA A 443 -28.67 -6.35 -9.44
N PHE A 444 -29.09 -6.13 -10.68
CA PHE A 444 -28.58 -6.77 -11.91
C PHE A 444 -28.19 -5.74 -12.99
N GLY A 445 -28.04 -4.48 -12.60
CA GLY A 445 -27.86 -3.33 -13.47
C GLY A 445 -26.48 -3.19 -14.10
N TRP A 446 -25.55 -4.11 -13.83
CA TRP A 446 -24.23 -4.12 -14.44
C TRP A 446 -24.25 -4.57 -15.92
N PHE A 447 -25.07 -5.58 -16.25
CA PHE A 447 -25.15 -6.13 -17.60
C PHE A 447 -25.72 -5.12 -18.60
N ASN A 448 -25.09 -5.03 -19.78
CA ASN A 448 -25.49 -4.13 -20.87
C ASN A 448 -25.55 -2.64 -20.47
N ASN A 449 -24.80 -2.24 -19.44
CA ASN A 449 -24.79 -0.87 -18.93
C ASN A 449 -23.40 -0.23 -19.11
N ALA A 450 -23.31 0.70 -20.06
CA ALA A 450 -22.05 1.37 -20.39
C ALA A 450 -21.49 2.18 -19.20
N THR A 451 -22.35 2.82 -18.40
CA THR A 451 -21.90 3.61 -17.24
C THR A 451 -21.32 2.70 -16.16
N ALA A 452 -22.01 1.61 -15.84
CA ALA A 452 -21.54 0.58 -14.91
C ALA A 452 -20.19 -0.01 -15.38
N LEU A 453 -20.08 -0.32 -16.66
CA LEU A 453 -18.85 -0.83 -17.28
C LEU A 453 -17.68 0.14 -17.13
N GLN A 454 -17.90 1.44 -17.39
CA GLN A 454 -16.85 2.46 -17.24
C GLN A 454 -16.38 2.62 -15.79
N TYR A 455 -17.29 2.58 -14.81
CA TYR A 455 -16.89 2.60 -13.40
C TYR A 455 -16.20 1.30 -12.97
N SER A 456 -16.61 0.16 -13.51
CA SER A 456 -15.92 -1.13 -13.31
C SER A 456 -14.47 -1.03 -13.78
N TYR A 457 -14.23 -0.46 -14.97
CA TYR A 457 -12.87 -0.22 -15.46
C TYR A 457 -12.07 0.75 -14.61
N LYS A 458 -12.69 1.78 -14.02
CA LYS A 458 -12.00 2.67 -13.07
C LYS A 458 -11.58 1.92 -11.79
N ALA A 459 -12.41 1.01 -11.29
CA ALA A 459 -12.05 0.16 -10.16
C ALA A 459 -10.85 -0.74 -10.51
N VAL A 460 -10.91 -1.38 -11.69
CA VAL A 460 -9.81 -2.21 -12.23
C VAL A 460 -8.52 -1.40 -12.39
N ASP A 461 -8.57 -0.21 -12.98
CA ASP A 461 -7.40 0.65 -13.15
C ASP A 461 -6.74 1.00 -11.80
N ALA A 462 -7.57 1.29 -10.79
CA ALA A 462 -7.08 1.56 -9.44
C ALA A 462 -6.46 0.31 -8.77
N ALA A 463 -7.04 -0.87 -8.96
CA ALA A 463 -6.49 -2.13 -8.46
C ALA A 463 -5.17 -2.50 -9.16
N ILE A 464 -5.08 -2.32 -10.48
CA ILE A 464 -3.83 -2.50 -11.25
C ILE A 464 -2.76 -1.53 -10.73
N ALA A 465 -3.11 -0.26 -10.54
CA ALA A 465 -2.19 0.73 -9.99
C ALA A 465 -1.73 0.37 -8.58
N PHE A 466 -2.61 -0.18 -7.74
CA PHE A 466 -2.25 -0.69 -6.42
C PHE A 466 -1.22 -1.83 -6.51
N ILE A 467 -1.49 -2.83 -7.34
CA ILE A 467 -0.58 -3.98 -7.54
C ILE A 467 0.77 -3.51 -8.06
N GLN A 468 0.77 -2.69 -9.11
CA GLN A 468 2.00 -2.19 -9.76
C GLN A 468 2.87 -1.37 -8.79
N ASN A 469 2.23 -0.60 -7.90
CA ASN A 469 2.91 0.26 -6.92
C ASN A 469 3.10 -0.40 -5.54
N SER A 470 2.83 -1.70 -5.41
CA SER A 470 2.92 -2.42 -4.13
C SER A 470 4.37 -2.62 -3.65
N GLY A 471 5.35 -2.50 -4.54
CA GLY A 471 6.74 -2.88 -4.30
C GLY A 471 6.99 -4.40 -4.44
N SER A 472 5.95 -5.20 -4.65
CA SER A 472 6.04 -6.63 -4.98
C SER A 472 4.92 -7.06 -5.93
N PRO A 473 4.78 -6.43 -7.12
CA PRO A 473 3.70 -6.73 -8.07
C PRO A 473 3.62 -8.21 -8.48
N GLN A 474 4.74 -8.94 -8.41
CA GLN A 474 4.82 -10.37 -8.68
C GLN A 474 4.06 -11.26 -7.69
N SER A 475 3.72 -10.72 -6.51
CA SER A 475 2.99 -11.43 -5.45
C SER A 475 1.48 -11.28 -5.54
N TYR A 476 0.96 -10.79 -6.68
CA TYR A 476 -0.47 -10.51 -6.85
C TYR A 476 -1.07 -11.18 -8.09
N THR A 477 -2.34 -11.50 -8.00
CA THR A 477 -3.25 -11.81 -9.11
C THR A 477 -4.47 -10.91 -8.98
N LEU A 478 -4.96 -10.38 -10.11
CA LEU A 478 -6.17 -9.57 -10.16
C LEU A 478 -7.36 -10.44 -10.54
N GLU A 479 -8.39 -10.47 -9.71
CA GLU A 479 -9.69 -11.06 -10.02
C GLU A 479 -10.71 -9.90 -10.15
N PRO A 480 -11.13 -9.53 -11.37
CA PRO A 480 -11.82 -8.26 -11.61
C PRO A 480 -13.35 -8.38 -11.48
N LEU A 481 -13.88 -9.57 -11.18
CA LEU A 481 -15.30 -9.90 -11.17
C LEU A 481 -15.52 -11.20 -10.41
N ASN A 482 -16.58 -11.22 -9.60
CA ASN A 482 -17.00 -12.39 -8.84
C ASN A 482 -18.44 -12.79 -9.18
N GLU A 483 -18.66 -14.06 -9.49
CA GLU A 483 -19.97 -14.71 -9.71
C GLU A 483 -20.97 -13.89 -10.54
N PRO A 484 -20.70 -13.55 -11.82
CA PRO A 484 -21.65 -12.83 -12.66
C PRO A 484 -22.84 -13.72 -13.03
N VAL A 485 -24.06 -13.23 -12.76
CA VAL A 485 -25.34 -13.93 -12.96
C VAL A 485 -26.37 -12.93 -13.47
N ASP A 486 -26.93 -13.15 -14.67
CA ASP A 486 -28.01 -12.31 -15.22
C ASP A 486 -29.38 -13.02 -15.18
N ASN A 487 -29.40 -14.32 -14.87
CA ASN A 487 -30.63 -15.06 -14.67
C ASN A 487 -31.14 -14.89 -13.23
N ARG A 488 -32.32 -14.27 -13.10
CA ARG A 488 -32.90 -13.91 -11.79
C ARG A 488 -33.55 -15.08 -11.05
N ASN A 489 -33.66 -16.24 -11.68
CA ASN A 489 -34.17 -17.41 -11.00
C ASN A 489 -33.08 -17.98 -10.08
N ILE A 490 -33.25 -17.74 -8.78
CA ILE A 490 -32.30 -18.16 -7.74
C ILE A 490 -32.03 -19.67 -7.75
N MET A 491 -32.98 -20.49 -8.23
CA MET A 491 -32.79 -21.95 -8.35
C MET A 491 -31.69 -22.34 -9.34
N PHE A 492 -31.29 -21.42 -10.22
CA PHE A 492 -30.18 -21.65 -11.16
C PHE A 492 -28.84 -21.15 -10.63
N PHE A 493 -28.80 -20.39 -9.54
CA PHE A 493 -27.55 -19.91 -8.95
C PHE A 493 -26.65 -21.08 -8.57
N GLY A 494 -25.35 -20.98 -8.87
CA GLY A 494 -24.43 -22.11 -8.71
C GLY A 494 -24.49 -23.15 -9.83
N THR A 495 -25.23 -22.89 -10.92
CA THR A 495 -25.30 -23.77 -12.10
C THR A 495 -25.00 -22.98 -13.39
N PRO A 496 -24.63 -23.66 -14.50
CA PRO A 496 -24.38 -22.99 -15.78
C PRO A 496 -25.57 -22.19 -16.34
N LEU A 497 -26.79 -22.40 -15.82
CA LEU A 497 -28.01 -21.68 -16.21
C LEU A 497 -28.13 -20.29 -15.57
N ALA A 498 -27.31 -19.99 -14.57
CA ALA A 498 -27.27 -18.69 -13.89
C ALA A 498 -26.84 -17.55 -14.84
N LEU A 499 -25.95 -17.86 -15.78
CA LEU A 499 -25.44 -16.91 -16.76
C LEU A 499 -25.98 -17.23 -18.15
N SER A 500 -26.71 -16.31 -18.77
CA SER A 500 -27.21 -16.45 -20.13
C SER A 500 -26.08 -16.32 -21.16
N GLY A 501 -26.33 -16.68 -22.42
CA GLY A 501 -25.36 -16.47 -23.49
C GLY A 501 -25.03 -14.98 -23.71
N ASN A 502 -26.02 -14.09 -23.56
CA ASN A 502 -25.80 -12.64 -23.66
C ASN A 502 -25.01 -12.10 -22.47
N GLY A 503 -25.33 -12.58 -21.26
CA GLY A 503 -24.57 -12.26 -20.05
C GLY A 503 -23.11 -12.71 -20.18
N ALA A 504 -22.88 -13.92 -20.67
CA ALA A 504 -21.54 -14.45 -20.90
C ALA A 504 -20.77 -13.64 -21.97
N ALA A 505 -21.43 -13.22 -23.05
CA ALA A 505 -20.80 -12.34 -24.04
C ALA A 505 -20.39 -10.98 -23.44
N TRP A 506 -21.21 -10.42 -22.55
CA TRP A 506 -20.88 -9.19 -21.82
C TRP A 506 -19.70 -9.39 -20.85
N VAL A 507 -19.65 -10.52 -20.14
CA VAL A 507 -18.49 -10.89 -19.30
C VAL A 507 -17.22 -11.00 -20.14
N VAL A 508 -17.27 -11.68 -21.30
CA VAL A 508 -16.12 -11.78 -22.22
C VAL A 508 -15.64 -10.41 -22.68
N GLN A 509 -16.57 -9.51 -23.05
CA GLN A 509 -16.24 -8.13 -23.41
C GLN A 509 -15.53 -7.40 -22.26
N TYR A 510 -16.08 -7.51 -21.04
CA TYR A 510 -15.49 -6.90 -19.86
C TYR A 510 -14.07 -7.41 -19.62
N ILE A 511 -13.87 -8.73 -19.57
CA ILE A 511 -12.57 -9.36 -19.31
C ILE A 511 -11.55 -9.03 -20.40
N LYS A 512 -11.94 -8.99 -21.69
CA LYS A 512 -11.04 -8.53 -22.76
C LYS A 512 -10.56 -7.09 -22.53
N GLY A 513 -11.45 -6.22 -22.06
CA GLY A 513 -11.08 -4.86 -21.67
C GLY A 513 -10.14 -4.82 -20.45
N VAL A 514 -10.34 -5.70 -19.46
CA VAL A 514 -9.42 -5.84 -18.31
C VAL A 514 -8.04 -6.30 -18.77
N LEU A 515 -7.97 -7.33 -19.62
CA LEU A 515 -6.71 -7.84 -20.16
C LEU A 515 -5.93 -6.78 -20.93
N GLN A 516 -6.62 -5.94 -21.72
CA GLN A 516 -5.99 -4.81 -22.41
C GLN A 516 -5.38 -3.81 -21.42
N ARG A 517 -6.09 -3.50 -20.32
CA ARG A 517 -5.61 -2.57 -19.28
C ARG A 517 -4.43 -3.12 -18.51
N VAL A 518 -4.50 -4.40 -18.11
CA VAL A 518 -3.37 -5.10 -17.48
C VAL A 518 -2.16 -5.12 -18.41
N LYS A 519 -2.35 -5.53 -19.67
CA LYS A 519 -1.28 -5.55 -20.68
C LYS A 519 -0.64 -4.18 -20.91
N ALA A 520 -1.43 -3.11 -20.86
CA ALA A 520 -0.93 -1.74 -21.02
C ALA A 520 -0.05 -1.28 -19.86
N VAL A 521 -0.24 -1.80 -18.64
CA VAL A 521 0.54 -1.43 -17.45
C VAL A 521 1.65 -2.44 -17.17
N ASN A 522 1.29 -3.72 -17.06
CA ASN A 522 2.20 -4.82 -16.77
C ASN A 522 1.56 -6.18 -17.15
N PRO A 523 1.96 -6.79 -18.28
CA PRO A 523 1.39 -8.05 -18.75
C PRO A 523 1.75 -9.27 -17.88
N ASN A 524 2.69 -9.13 -16.94
CA ASN A 524 3.09 -10.24 -16.08
C ASN A 524 2.11 -10.46 -14.91
N ILE A 525 1.24 -9.49 -14.61
CA ILE A 525 0.19 -9.66 -13.59
C ILE A 525 -0.87 -10.63 -14.12
N PRO A 526 -1.09 -11.80 -13.48
CA PRO A 526 -2.13 -12.72 -13.92
C PRO A 526 -3.52 -12.15 -13.65
N VAL A 527 -4.48 -12.49 -14.52
CA VAL A 527 -5.90 -12.18 -14.33
C VAL A 527 -6.66 -13.48 -14.05
N ALA A 528 -7.33 -13.54 -12.90
CA ALA A 528 -8.27 -14.60 -12.58
C ALA A 528 -9.66 -14.25 -13.15
N ILE A 529 -10.33 -15.21 -13.79
CA ILE A 529 -11.69 -15.03 -14.32
C ILE A 529 -12.63 -15.94 -13.55
N GLN A 530 -13.56 -15.35 -12.79
CA GLN A 530 -14.66 -16.10 -12.21
C GLN A 530 -15.64 -16.49 -13.33
N ASP A 531 -15.97 -17.77 -13.39
CA ASP A 531 -16.59 -18.44 -14.54
C ASP A 531 -18.12 -18.31 -14.65
N GLY A 532 -18.79 -17.57 -13.77
CA GLY A 532 -20.26 -17.51 -13.69
C GLY A 532 -20.93 -18.89 -13.69
N PHE A 533 -20.24 -19.91 -13.14
CA PHE A 533 -20.63 -21.31 -13.08
C PHE A 533 -20.73 -22.05 -14.42
N LYS A 534 -20.13 -21.53 -15.51
CA LYS A 534 -20.10 -22.22 -16.82
C LYS A 534 -18.88 -23.11 -17.03
N GLY A 535 -17.84 -22.95 -16.23
CA GLY A 535 -16.59 -23.67 -16.35
C GLY A 535 -15.65 -23.12 -17.41
N GLU A 536 -14.39 -23.57 -17.32
CA GLU A 536 -13.29 -23.14 -18.18
C GLU A 536 -13.55 -23.43 -19.68
N ALA A 537 -13.96 -24.66 -20.02
CA ALA A 537 -14.18 -25.08 -21.40
C ALA A 537 -15.24 -24.25 -22.16
N TYR A 538 -16.15 -23.58 -21.46
CA TYR A 538 -17.11 -22.68 -22.10
C TYR A 538 -16.45 -21.37 -22.56
N PHE A 539 -15.51 -20.85 -21.76
CA PHE A 539 -14.90 -19.55 -21.96
C PHE A 539 -13.53 -19.62 -22.64
N ALA A 540 -12.78 -20.72 -22.51
CA ALA A 540 -11.44 -20.88 -23.07
C ALA A 540 -11.37 -20.49 -24.56
N PRO A 541 -12.30 -20.93 -25.44
CA PRO A 541 -12.28 -20.56 -26.87
C PRO A 541 -12.46 -19.07 -27.16
N GLN A 542 -12.86 -18.26 -26.16
CA GLN A 542 -13.08 -16.82 -26.30
C GLN A 542 -11.80 -16.00 -26.08
N PHE A 543 -10.74 -16.62 -25.57
CA PHE A 543 -9.47 -15.98 -25.22
C PHE A 543 -8.30 -16.59 -25.99
N ASP A 544 -7.21 -15.84 -26.13
CA ASP A 544 -5.97 -16.34 -26.74
C ASP A 544 -5.25 -17.23 -25.70
N ALA A 545 -4.85 -18.44 -26.08
CA ALA A 545 -4.08 -19.38 -25.24
C ALA A 545 -2.82 -18.77 -24.61
N ALA A 546 -2.23 -17.74 -25.24
CA ALA A 546 -1.08 -17.02 -24.68
C ALA A 546 -1.44 -16.00 -23.58
N SER A 547 -2.74 -15.80 -23.30
CA SER A 547 -3.21 -14.87 -22.27
C SER A 547 -2.80 -15.36 -20.88
N ASN A 548 -2.29 -14.47 -20.03
CA ASN A 548 -1.92 -14.77 -18.64
C ASN A 548 -3.17 -14.87 -17.75
N LEU A 549 -3.91 -15.95 -17.93
CA LEU A 549 -5.21 -16.21 -17.32
C LEU A 549 -5.18 -17.43 -16.40
N VAL A 550 -6.04 -17.38 -15.39
CA VAL A 550 -6.45 -18.53 -14.58
C VAL A 550 -7.97 -18.46 -14.40
N PHE A 551 -8.65 -19.60 -14.47
CA PHE A 551 -10.08 -19.66 -14.17
C PHE A 551 -10.30 -19.88 -12.68
N ASP A 552 -11.19 -19.08 -12.10
CA ASP A 552 -11.70 -19.27 -10.75
C ASP A 552 -13.08 -19.95 -10.82
N ILE A 553 -13.21 -21.10 -10.14
CA ILE A 553 -14.44 -21.88 -10.05
C ILE A 553 -14.85 -22.01 -8.58
N HIS A 554 -16.14 -21.82 -8.33
CA HIS A 554 -16.72 -21.91 -7.00
C HIS A 554 -17.54 -23.19 -6.84
N ASN A 555 -17.22 -23.99 -5.82
CA ASN A 555 -17.84 -25.29 -5.59
C ASN A 555 -18.49 -25.36 -4.22
N TYR A 556 -19.81 -25.39 -4.20
CA TYR A 556 -20.60 -25.48 -2.97
C TYR A 556 -21.57 -26.66 -2.97
N TYR A 557 -21.93 -27.11 -1.76
CA TYR A 557 -22.72 -28.32 -1.53
C TYR A 557 -23.92 -28.10 -0.60
N PHE A 558 -24.18 -26.87 -0.18
CA PHE A 558 -25.19 -26.55 0.82
C PHE A 558 -26.61 -26.41 0.27
N ALA A 559 -26.79 -26.42 -1.05
CA ALA A 559 -28.12 -26.30 -1.69
C ALA A 559 -28.15 -26.95 -3.09
N GLY A 560 -29.30 -27.50 -3.46
CA GLY A 560 -29.64 -27.86 -4.86
C GLY A 560 -28.94 -29.10 -5.42
N ARG A 561 -28.25 -29.90 -4.60
CA ARG A 561 -27.44 -31.05 -5.06
C ARG A 561 -27.75 -32.36 -4.34
N GLY A 562 -28.61 -32.35 -3.31
CA GLY A 562 -28.87 -33.51 -2.45
C GLY A 562 -27.62 -33.99 -1.72
N ALA A 563 -26.65 -33.10 -1.51
CA ALA A 563 -25.41 -33.44 -0.84
C ALA A 563 -25.65 -33.65 0.65
N ASN A 564 -24.97 -34.64 1.23
CA ASN A 564 -24.92 -34.88 2.66
C ASN A 564 -23.51 -35.24 3.12
N SER A 565 -23.27 -35.20 4.43
CA SER A 565 -21.93 -35.41 4.97
C SER A 565 -21.31 -36.77 4.64
N ASP A 566 -22.11 -37.79 4.30
CA ASP A 566 -21.62 -39.13 3.94
C ASP A 566 -21.26 -39.23 2.44
N ASN A 567 -21.93 -38.48 1.57
CA ASN A 567 -21.72 -38.54 0.12
C ASN A 567 -20.91 -37.37 -0.47
N VAL A 568 -20.72 -36.26 0.25
CA VAL A 568 -20.13 -35.03 -0.28
C VAL A 568 -18.70 -35.23 -0.79
N THR A 569 -17.94 -36.16 -0.20
CA THR A 569 -16.60 -36.50 -0.70
C THR A 569 -16.61 -36.98 -2.14
N SER A 570 -17.66 -37.70 -2.56
CA SER A 570 -17.80 -38.17 -3.93
C SER A 570 -18.11 -37.02 -4.89
N LEU A 571 -18.94 -36.05 -4.45
CA LEU A 571 -19.26 -34.84 -5.23
C LEU A 571 -18.03 -33.95 -5.39
N ILE A 572 -17.30 -33.69 -4.30
CA ILE A 572 -16.01 -32.98 -4.32
C ILE A 572 -15.05 -33.62 -5.33
N CYS A 573 -14.92 -34.94 -5.29
CA CYS A 573 -14.05 -35.66 -6.22
C CYS A 573 -14.53 -35.57 -7.68
N ALA A 574 -15.84 -35.56 -7.92
CA ALA A 574 -16.41 -35.39 -9.26
C ALA A 574 -16.15 -33.98 -9.79
N ASP A 575 -16.43 -32.96 -8.99
CA ASP A 575 -16.20 -31.55 -9.35
C ASP A 575 -14.72 -31.28 -9.59
N ALA A 576 -13.83 -31.76 -8.71
CA ALA A 576 -12.39 -31.59 -8.88
C ALA A 576 -11.88 -32.21 -10.20
N LYS A 577 -12.42 -33.38 -10.60
CA LYS A 577 -12.05 -34.04 -11.86
C LYS A 577 -12.59 -33.30 -13.10
N ALA A 578 -13.76 -32.67 -12.99
CA ALA A 578 -14.42 -31.96 -14.08
C ALA A 578 -13.92 -30.50 -14.25
N SER A 579 -13.52 -29.86 -13.15
CA SER A 579 -13.13 -28.45 -13.08
C SER A 579 -12.10 -28.01 -14.13
N PRO A 580 -11.04 -28.80 -14.46
CA PRO A 580 -10.03 -28.40 -15.45
C PRO A 580 -10.55 -28.18 -16.87
N GLY A 581 -11.80 -28.53 -17.18
CA GLY A 581 -12.39 -28.31 -18.50
C GLY A 581 -11.60 -28.97 -19.63
N ASP A 582 -11.25 -28.19 -20.65
CA ASP A 582 -10.44 -28.63 -21.79
C ASP A 582 -8.93 -28.51 -21.52
N LYS A 583 -8.56 -27.88 -20.40
CA LYS A 583 -7.20 -27.69 -19.88
C LYS A 583 -6.35 -26.72 -20.71
N GLU A 584 -6.99 -25.85 -21.50
CA GLU A 584 -6.30 -24.76 -22.19
C GLU A 584 -5.74 -23.76 -21.18
N PHE A 585 -6.49 -23.47 -20.11
CA PHE A 585 -6.07 -22.57 -19.03
C PHE A 585 -5.98 -23.27 -17.66
N PRO A 586 -5.11 -22.80 -16.75
CA PRO A 586 -5.08 -23.30 -15.38
C PRO A 586 -6.40 -22.95 -14.66
N VAL A 587 -6.84 -23.87 -13.81
CA VAL A 587 -8.06 -23.72 -12.99
C VAL A 587 -7.70 -23.71 -11.51
N PHE A 588 -8.30 -22.81 -10.76
CA PHE A 588 -8.21 -22.65 -9.32
C PHE A 588 -9.61 -22.70 -8.73
N VAL A 589 -9.79 -23.40 -7.61
CA VAL A 589 -11.08 -23.42 -6.90
C VAL A 589 -11.08 -22.31 -5.84
N GLY A 590 -11.41 -21.08 -6.23
CA GLY A 590 -11.29 -19.91 -5.36
C GLY A 590 -12.30 -19.84 -4.23
N GLU A 591 -13.38 -20.63 -4.32
CA GLU A 591 -14.31 -20.78 -3.22
C GLU A 591 -14.86 -22.20 -3.09
N TRP A 592 -14.91 -22.67 -1.85
CA TRP A 592 -15.65 -23.86 -1.45
C TRP A 592 -15.79 -23.93 0.06
N SER A 593 -16.78 -24.69 0.54
CA SER A 593 -16.93 -25.07 1.95
C SER A 593 -17.47 -26.49 2.08
N ILE A 594 -17.44 -27.05 3.29
CA ILE A 594 -17.88 -28.44 3.53
C ILE A 594 -19.32 -28.55 4.03
N GLN A 595 -20.04 -27.43 4.18
CA GLN A 595 -21.46 -27.51 4.52
C GLN A 595 -22.21 -28.23 3.41
N THR A 596 -23.04 -29.19 3.81
CA THR A 596 -23.93 -29.94 2.92
C THR A 596 -25.37 -29.48 3.07
N GLU A 597 -26.19 -29.77 2.06
CA GLU A 597 -27.62 -29.45 2.06
C GLU A 597 -28.36 -30.23 3.16
N LEU A 598 -28.00 -31.51 3.33
CA LEU A 598 -28.69 -32.43 4.24
C LEU A 598 -27.70 -33.08 5.22
N ASN A 599 -28.18 -33.45 6.41
CA ASN A 599 -27.53 -34.33 7.38
C ASN A 599 -26.04 -34.00 7.58
N ASN A 600 -25.75 -32.76 7.96
CA ASN A 600 -24.42 -32.31 8.34
C ASN A 600 -23.96 -33.03 9.61
N ARG A 601 -22.71 -33.53 9.64
CA ARG A 601 -22.16 -34.28 10.79
C ARG A 601 -20.78 -33.82 11.18
N PHE A 602 -20.55 -33.61 12.47
CA PHE A 602 -19.26 -33.22 13.01
C PHE A 602 -18.18 -34.27 12.77
N ALA A 603 -18.54 -35.56 12.88
CA ALA A 603 -17.62 -36.67 12.66
C ALA A 603 -17.02 -36.68 11.25
N ASN A 604 -17.74 -36.16 10.24
CA ASN A 604 -17.32 -36.17 8.85
C ASN A 604 -16.48 -34.94 8.47
N ARG A 605 -16.51 -33.86 9.26
CA ARG A 605 -15.86 -32.57 8.90
C ARG A 605 -14.39 -32.73 8.50
N LYS A 606 -13.60 -33.46 9.29
CA LYS A 606 -12.19 -33.70 8.99
C LYS A 606 -12.01 -34.43 7.65
N LYS A 607 -12.76 -35.52 7.44
CA LYS A 607 -12.70 -36.30 6.19
C LYS A 607 -13.10 -35.43 4.99
N ASN A 608 -14.18 -34.65 5.11
CA ASN A 608 -14.71 -33.83 4.03
C ASN A 608 -13.74 -32.71 3.66
N LEU A 609 -13.19 -32.00 4.65
CA LEU A 609 -12.17 -30.98 4.44
C LEU A 609 -10.90 -31.55 3.80
N GLN A 610 -10.36 -32.64 4.36
CA GLN A 610 -9.13 -33.23 3.81
C GLN A 610 -9.33 -33.81 2.41
N THR A 611 -10.54 -34.30 2.09
CA THR A 611 -10.86 -34.74 0.73
C THR A 611 -10.81 -33.58 -0.26
N GLY A 612 -11.44 -32.44 0.03
CA GLY A 612 -11.39 -31.29 -0.86
C GLY A 612 -9.99 -30.69 -1.00
N LEU A 613 -9.26 -30.52 0.11
CA LEU A 613 -7.87 -30.04 0.07
C LEU A 613 -6.97 -30.94 -0.80
N CYS A 614 -7.14 -32.26 -0.72
CA CYS A 614 -6.41 -33.20 -1.58
C CYS A 614 -6.90 -33.15 -3.03
N ALA A 615 -8.22 -33.23 -3.25
CA ALA A 615 -8.81 -33.37 -4.58
C ALA A 615 -8.55 -32.15 -5.45
N PHE A 616 -8.80 -30.94 -4.93
CA PHE A 616 -8.58 -29.72 -5.70
C PHE A 616 -7.09 -29.49 -5.97
N ASN A 617 -6.20 -29.76 -5.02
CA ASN A 617 -4.75 -29.69 -5.26
C ASN A 617 -4.25 -30.72 -6.31
N LYS A 618 -4.89 -31.90 -6.36
CA LYS A 618 -4.54 -32.99 -7.28
C LYS A 618 -4.99 -32.71 -8.71
N TYR A 619 -6.23 -32.28 -8.88
CA TYR A 619 -6.85 -32.16 -10.21
C TYR A 619 -6.83 -30.74 -10.79
N THR A 620 -6.73 -29.71 -9.95
CA THR A 620 -6.63 -28.29 -10.34
C THR A 620 -5.33 -27.69 -9.82
N GLN A 621 -5.15 -26.37 -9.84
CA GLN A 621 -4.00 -25.71 -9.22
C GLN A 621 -4.08 -25.71 -7.69
N GLY A 622 -5.28 -25.73 -7.12
CA GLY A 622 -5.45 -25.67 -5.68
C GLY A 622 -6.80 -25.07 -5.34
N SER A 623 -6.95 -24.62 -4.09
CA SER A 623 -8.23 -24.07 -3.65
C SER A 623 -8.09 -23.02 -2.55
N ALA A 624 -9.03 -22.08 -2.50
CA ALA A 624 -9.28 -21.19 -1.38
C ALA A 624 -10.54 -21.58 -0.62
N TYR A 625 -10.39 -21.90 0.66
CA TYR A 625 -11.54 -22.20 1.52
C TYR A 625 -12.33 -20.92 1.83
N TRP A 626 -13.66 -20.95 1.73
CA TRP A 626 -14.54 -19.92 2.27
C TRP A 626 -14.96 -20.32 3.70
N THR A 627 -14.46 -19.69 4.76
CA THR A 627 -13.56 -18.51 4.82
C THR A 627 -12.63 -18.57 6.05
N ALA A 628 -11.68 -17.64 6.19
CA ALA A 628 -10.69 -17.66 7.27
C ALA A 628 -11.34 -17.60 8.67
N LYS A 629 -12.34 -16.72 8.83
CA LYS A 629 -13.10 -16.55 10.07
C LYS A 629 -14.59 -16.41 9.79
N PHE A 630 -15.38 -17.14 10.56
CA PHE A 630 -16.83 -17.16 10.43
C PHE A 630 -17.47 -17.41 11.80
N PHE A 631 -18.44 -16.60 12.19
CA PHE A 631 -19.15 -16.65 13.47
C PHE A 631 -20.68 -16.60 13.28
N GLY A 632 -21.19 -16.92 12.09
CA GLY A 632 -22.62 -17.09 11.86
C GLY A 632 -23.19 -18.27 12.64
N ASN A 633 -24.31 -18.03 13.32
CA ASN A 633 -24.95 -18.99 14.22
C ASN A 633 -26.20 -19.64 13.61
N ALA A 634 -26.48 -19.44 12.33
CA ALA A 634 -27.58 -20.11 11.65
C ALA A 634 -27.38 -21.64 11.73
N THR A 635 -28.43 -22.35 12.13
CA THR A 635 -28.42 -23.82 12.19
C THR A 635 -28.31 -24.39 10.78
N VAL A 636 -27.57 -25.49 10.64
CA VAL A 636 -27.55 -26.30 9.42
C VAL A 636 -28.49 -27.49 9.58
N ASP A 637 -28.91 -28.10 8.46
CA ASP A 637 -29.61 -29.39 8.55
C ASP A 637 -28.64 -30.45 9.10
N GLY A 638 -28.95 -31.04 10.25
CA GLY A 638 -28.07 -31.95 10.99
C GLY A 638 -27.44 -31.30 12.24
N GLU A 639 -26.13 -31.47 12.41
CA GLU A 639 -25.41 -31.09 13.64
C GLU A 639 -24.80 -29.68 13.54
N GLY A 640 -25.07 -28.81 14.52
CA GLY A 640 -24.34 -27.55 14.70
C GLY A 640 -24.84 -26.36 13.88
N THR A 641 -23.93 -25.42 13.62
CA THR A 641 -24.22 -24.13 12.97
C THR A 641 -23.28 -23.88 11.79
N GLN A 642 -23.55 -22.86 10.96
CA GLN A 642 -22.66 -22.50 9.87
C GLN A 642 -21.20 -22.25 10.33
N ALA A 643 -20.97 -21.66 11.50
CA ALA A 643 -19.61 -21.48 12.02
C ALA A 643 -18.81 -22.79 12.15
N ASP A 644 -19.47 -23.93 12.35
CA ASP A 644 -18.84 -25.25 12.45
C ASP A 644 -18.33 -25.80 11.12
N TYR A 645 -18.81 -25.25 9.98
CA TYR A 645 -18.55 -25.74 8.63
C TYR A 645 -17.88 -24.71 7.72
N TRP A 646 -17.82 -23.44 8.11
CA TRP A 646 -17.30 -22.33 7.28
C TRP A 646 -16.08 -21.63 7.87
N ASN A 647 -15.66 -21.94 9.10
CA ASN A 647 -14.54 -21.27 9.78
C ASN A 647 -13.23 -22.06 9.67
N TYR A 648 -12.34 -21.65 8.76
CA TYR A 648 -11.07 -22.35 8.52
C TYR A 648 -10.12 -22.30 9.73
N GLN A 649 -10.05 -21.19 10.46
CA GLN A 649 -9.24 -21.11 11.68
C GLN A 649 -9.68 -22.11 12.76
N THR A 650 -10.97 -22.45 12.80
CA THR A 650 -11.46 -23.51 13.70
C THR A 650 -10.92 -24.87 13.28
N PHE A 651 -10.86 -25.17 11.98
CA PHE A 651 -10.23 -26.40 11.48
C PHE A 651 -8.73 -26.47 11.76
N ILE A 652 -8.02 -25.34 11.74
CA ILE A 652 -6.61 -25.27 12.17
C ILE A 652 -6.49 -25.65 13.65
N LYS A 653 -7.32 -25.06 14.52
CA LYS A 653 -7.31 -25.35 15.96
C LYS A 653 -7.65 -26.81 16.27
N LEU A 654 -8.55 -27.41 15.49
CA LEU A 654 -8.92 -28.82 15.61
C LEU A 654 -7.89 -29.78 14.97
N GLY A 655 -6.84 -29.26 14.32
CA GLY A 655 -5.81 -30.07 13.65
C GLY A 655 -6.30 -30.77 12.37
N TYR A 656 -7.40 -30.30 11.75
CA TYR A 656 -7.98 -30.95 10.57
C TYR A 656 -7.19 -30.64 9.29
N THR A 657 -6.45 -29.53 9.28
CA THR A 657 -5.59 -29.11 8.16
C THR A 657 -4.26 -29.86 8.11
N GLN A 658 -3.92 -30.63 9.15
CA GLN A 658 -2.72 -31.46 9.20
C GLN A 658 -2.99 -32.89 8.73
N GLY A 659 -1.98 -33.53 8.13
CA GLY A 659 -2.08 -34.93 7.69
C GLY A 659 -3.07 -35.15 6.55
N VAL A 660 -3.26 -34.16 5.68
CA VAL A 660 -4.05 -34.31 4.44
C VAL A 660 -3.46 -35.49 3.64
N PRO A 661 -4.27 -36.50 3.26
CA PRO A 661 -3.80 -37.65 2.50
C PRO A 661 -3.12 -37.26 1.19
N LYS A 662 -2.05 -37.98 0.81
CA LYS A 662 -1.39 -37.80 -0.50
C LYS A 662 -2.26 -38.35 -1.65
N THR A 663 -3.16 -39.28 -1.35
CA THR A 663 -4.09 -39.90 -2.29
C THR A 663 -5.52 -39.69 -1.82
N CYS A 664 -6.38 -39.35 -2.77
CA CYS A 664 -7.81 -39.16 -2.61
C CYS A 664 -8.51 -39.46 -3.95
N CYS A 665 -9.83 -39.62 -3.91
CA CYS A 665 -10.69 -39.82 -5.08
C CYS A 665 -10.34 -41.05 -5.93
N THR A 666 -9.77 -42.07 -5.27
CA THR A 666 -9.42 -43.39 -5.85
C THR A 666 -10.62 -44.29 -5.95
#